data_AF-A0A1P8WH50-F1
#
_entry.id   AF-A0A1P8WH50-F1
#
_cell.length_a   1.000
_cell.length_b   1.000
_cell.length_c   1.000
_cell.angle_alpha   90.00
_cell.angle_beta   90.00
_cell.angle_gamma   90.00
#
_symmetry.space_group_name_H-M   'P 1'
#
loop_
_entity.id
_entity.type
_entity.pdbx_description
1 polymer ?
#
loop_
_entity_poly.entity_id
_entity_poly.type
_entity_poly.pdbx_seq_one_letter_code
_entity_poly.pdbx_strand_id
1 'polypeptide(L)'
;MNDHARWAVLTLCLSVIFAGPVRSQEPAPIQEDDVKVIHDIAYRDGPSKAWRLDLAMPVEQTDALRPALVIVHGGGWRGGSKSVDVYQKMMTDYAAKGYVTINVEYRLTGEAPFPACIEDVKCAVRWLRAHAENYHVDPERIGAYGHSAGAHLALMLAMAPKSARLEGDGGWEEYSSVVNVAAAGSPPTELGRDVPMAKSKWWPIGYIAKDHPPLFLIQGSEDRIVRAELTDDFVKKMKAAGAGIKYLRIDGAEHGLAYNEKLHVTDPAIEKFFAEHLKPTPPEKTASGKTSAAAEVMIEDGGTGPFSAIATEDLSLAGMTIYRPRDMSPFGETRKLQILLWGNGACANTTQEHKNFLNEIASHGYVVLAIGLLDQIETRNETLRQKTKSSQLTTALDWIVAEGKRKQSDYFGKVDSGKVAAMGMSCGGLQAIEISVDPRISTTVVCNSGVLPEPSPIPGMPPLKKEVLKKFHAPVLYIMGGPSDIAYKNAMDDFSRVNHVPIVMTNFDVGHAGTYARPHGGEYTPVALAWLNWQLKGKSEASKMFLGEDSTLAKDPKWTVETKNFPTQTSKMSSASPADATVRTGYPPAIPHGWSDGYLYANGIRLHYYRAVPAADKPPMVMVHGITDNGLCWATLTLKLQDDYDIYMLDARGHGLSDLFTASDDADTLIKDVAAAIDALELKKPIVVGHSMGAHTVMRLGAEYPDLAKAVIMLDPLLEGARNRGGQRGSRQRRSEDGTDRQADRPKTKRLTVSMFGSAEELVAQNNYPFDELVAKCRRDSPKWDFVDCQYWALSKKQYHGAYSREQFAVMTGAMRIGDSLQKISVPALILKTDASPDDRKAHHEAASAMQNGKLVHIDNAGHNLHHDQLNRTCEVLSQFLSTLYE
;
A
#
# COMPACT_ATOMS: atom_id res chain seq x y z
N MET A 1 54.52 78.21 23.61
CA MET A 1 53.36 79.11 23.42
C MET A 1 53.11 79.13 21.92
N ASN A 2 52.38 78.14 21.39
CA ASN A 2 50.92 78.00 21.31
C ASN A 2 50.34 78.80 20.13
N ASP A 3 49.58 78.06 19.32
CA ASP A 3 48.58 78.48 18.34
C ASP A 3 49.02 79.31 17.14
N HIS A 4 49.02 78.70 15.95
CA HIS A 4 48.00 78.91 14.91
C HIS A 4 48.46 78.39 13.52
N ALA A 5 47.62 77.53 12.96
CA ALA A 5 47.36 77.16 11.55
C ALA A 5 48.30 77.59 10.40
N ARG A 6 48.61 76.62 9.52
CA ARG A 6 48.37 76.68 8.05
C ARG A 6 48.65 75.32 7.34
N TRP A 7 47.59 74.77 6.71
CA TRP A 7 47.45 74.05 5.41
C TRP A 7 48.72 73.48 4.72
N ALA A 8 48.78 72.29 4.10
CA ALA A 8 47.79 71.35 3.55
C ALA A 8 48.46 70.00 3.18
N VAL A 9 47.63 69.04 2.75
CA VAL A 9 47.85 67.94 1.78
C VAL A 9 47.65 66.52 2.33
N LEU A 10 46.68 65.85 1.69
CA LEU A 10 46.31 64.43 1.65
C LEU A 10 47.19 63.44 2.42
N THR A 11 46.57 62.56 3.22
CA THR A 11 46.64 61.10 3.03
C THR A 11 45.47 60.43 3.75
N LEU A 12 44.81 59.53 3.02
CA LEU A 12 43.63 58.76 3.39
C LEU A 12 43.84 57.92 4.66
N CYS A 13 42.87 57.94 5.57
CA CYS A 13 42.86 57.16 6.81
C CYS A 13 42.93 55.64 6.55
N LEU A 14 43.93 54.97 7.11
CA LEU A 14 43.85 53.55 7.48
C LEU A 14 43.57 53.46 8.99
N SER A 15 42.32 53.19 9.34
CA SER A 15 41.91 52.82 10.69
C SER A 15 41.99 51.30 10.82
N VAL A 16 42.83 50.84 11.75
CA VAL A 16 42.95 49.45 12.18
C VAL A 16 41.60 48.96 12.71
N ILE A 17 41.01 47.97 12.04
CA ILE A 17 39.85 47.22 12.55
C ILE A 17 40.40 46.02 13.33
N PHE A 18 40.11 45.99 14.63
CA PHE A 18 40.18 44.77 15.44
C PHE A 18 39.27 43.72 14.80
N ALA A 19 39.86 42.64 14.29
CA ALA A 19 39.11 41.46 13.88
C ALA A 19 38.58 40.76 15.15
N GLY A 20 37.28 40.93 15.43
CA GLY A 20 36.54 40.03 16.32
C GLY A 20 36.45 38.62 15.71
N PRO A 21 36.08 37.60 16.50
CA PRO A 21 35.96 36.24 16.00
C PRO A 21 34.90 36.20 14.89
N VAL A 22 35.28 35.67 13.73
CA VAL A 22 34.38 35.42 12.61
C VAL A 22 33.38 34.35 13.07
N ARG A 23 32.18 34.78 13.46
CA ARG A 23 31.04 33.89 13.61
C ARG A 23 30.71 33.37 12.22
N SER A 24 31.03 32.10 11.94
CA SER A 24 30.62 31.44 10.70
C SER A 24 29.11 31.56 10.56
N GLN A 25 28.64 32.18 9.47
CA GLN A 25 27.22 32.17 9.15
C GLN A 25 26.80 30.72 8.90
N GLU A 26 25.84 30.24 9.69
CA GLU A 26 25.19 28.94 9.45
C GLU A 26 24.51 28.96 8.06
N PRO A 27 24.55 27.83 7.31
CA PRO A 27 23.89 27.73 6.03
C PRO A 27 22.36 27.91 6.15
N ALA A 28 21.75 28.51 5.12
CA ALA A 28 20.31 28.77 5.11
C ALA A 28 19.52 27.45 5.03
N PRO A 29 18.36 27.34 5.72
CA PRO A 29 17.59 26.10 5.77
C PRO A 29 16.88 25.81 4.44
N ILE A 30 16.80 24.54 4.06
CA ILE A 30 15.91 24.05 2.99
C ILE A 30 14.60 23.61 3.65
N GLN A 31 13.46 24.08 3.14
CA GLN A 31 12.14 23.80 3.72
C GLN A 31 11.42 22.76 2.84
N GLU A 32 11.24 21.56 3.37
CA GLU A 32 10.22 20.60 2.94
C GLU A 32 9.01 20.76 3.89
N ASP A 33 7.78 20.58 3.42
CA ASP A 33 6.56 21.21 3.97
C ASP A 33 6.36 21.15 5.52
N ASP A 34 6.96 20.19 6.25
CA ASP A 34 6.88 20.06 7.72
C ASP A 34 8.23 19.93 8.48
N VAL A 35 9.39 19.83 7.80
CA VAL A 35 10.71 19.60 8.41
C VAL A 35 11.75 20.63 7.94
N LYS A 36 12.54 21.13 8.89
CA LYS A 36 13.69 22.01 8.65
C LYS A 36 14.98 21.20 8.73
N VAL A 37 15.78 21.23 7.66
CA VAL A 37 17.10 20.59 7.60
C VAL A 37 18.21 21.63 7.51
N ILE A 38 19.28 21.43 8.30
CA ILE A 38 20.50 22.23 8.30
C ILE A 38 21.68 21.29 8.07
N HIS A 39 22.40 21.51 6.98
CA HIS A 39 23.52 20.65 6.60
C HIS A 39 24.87 21.18 7.10
N ASP A 40 25.82 20.26 7.25
CA ASP A 40 27.26 20.52 7.45
C ASP A 40 27.58 21.44 8.64
N ILE A 41 26.89 21.23 9.77
CA ILE A 41 27.18 21.92 11.02
C ILE A 41 28.46 21.35 11.64
N ALA A 42 29.40 22.21 11.99
CA ALA A 42 30.60 21.82 12.72
C ALA A 42 30.30 21.57 14.20
N TYR A 43 30.42 20.33 14.66
CA TYR A 43 30.25 19.98 16.08
C TYR A 43 31.55 20.08 16.89
N ARG A 44 32.68 20.21 16.21
CA ARG A 44 34.02 20.34 16.77
C ARG A 44 34.85 21.29 15.91
N ASP A 45 35.69 22.08 16.57
CA ASP A 45 36.59 23.00 15.89
C ASP A 45 37.68 22.27 15.08
N GLY A 46 37.89 22.76 13.87
CA GLY A 46 39.01 22.41 13.01
C GLY A 46 38.61 21.95 11.60
N PRO A 47 39.61 21.57 10.78
CA PRO A 47 39.43 21.47 9.33
C PRO A 47 38.87 20.13 8.87
N SER A 48 38.77 19.12 9.75
CA SER A 48 38.30 17.81 9.33
C SER A 48 36.84 17.87 8.88
N LYS A 49 36.57 17.33 7.69
CA LYS A 49 35.20 17.15 7.17
C LYS A 49 34.42 16.15 8.00
N ALA A 50 35.12 15.25 8.70
CA ALA A 50 34.49 14.30 9.60
C ALA A 50 33.86 14.97 10.83
N TRP A 51 34.26 16.20 11.17
CA TRP A 51 33.69 16.95 12.29
C TRP A 51 32.45 17.74 11.88
N ARG A 52 31.57 17.12 11.08
CA ARG A 52 30.35 17.72 10.55
C ARG A 52 29.14 16.82 10.82
N LEU A 53 27.99 17.43 11.03
CA LEU A 53 26.71 16.73 11.13
C LEU A 53 25.64 17.46 10.31
N ASP A 54 24.60 16.73 9.92
CA ASP A 54 23.34 17.33 9.48
C ASP A 54 22.35 17.28 10.63
N LEU A 55 21.49 18.28 10.73
CA LEU A 55 20.43 18.38 11.72
C LEU A 55 19.09 18.51 11.01
N ALA A 56 18.10 17.73 11.45
CA ALA A 56 16.71 17.93 11.06
C ALA A 56 15.80 18.08 12.28
N MET A 57 14.81 18.95 12.16
CA MET A 57 13.84 19.24 13.22
C MET A 57 12.49 19.67 12.63
N PRO A 58 11.38 19.51 13.37
CA PRO A 58 10.08 20.04 12.98
C PRO A 58 10.14 21.55 12.66
N VAL A 59 9.39 21.98 11.63
CA VAL A 59 9.21 23.42 11.35
C VAL A 59 8.41 24.09 12.46
N GLU A 60 7.42 23.40 13.03
CA GLU A 60 6.60 23.90 14.13
C GLU A 60 7.45 24.15 15.38
N GLN A 61 7.58 25.41 15.76
CA GLN A 61 8.23 25.81 17.01
C GLN A 61 7.22 25.67 18.15
N THR A 62 7.56 24.85 19.14
CA THR A 62 6.76 24.68 20.36
C THR A 62 7.66 24.91 21.56
N ASP A 63 7.11 25.47 22.64
CA ASP A 63 7.87 25.65 23.90
C ASP A 63 8.26 24.32 24.58
N ALA A 64 7.67 23.21 24.16
CA ALA A 64 7.99 21.88 24.68
C ALA A 64 9.33 21.36 24.14
N LEU A 65 10.22 20.93 25.06
CA LEU A 65 11.47 20.27 24.69
C LEU A 65 11.21 18.93 23.99
N ARG A 66 11.97 18.67 22.93
CA ARG A 66 11.81 17.51 22.04
C ARG A 66 12.85 16.45 22.35
N PRO A 67 12.52 15.15 22.27
CA PRO A 67 13.55 14.12 22.28
C PRO A 67 14.46 14.25 21.06
N ALA A 68 15.70 13.80 21.18
CA ALA A 68 16.63 13.78 20.07
C ALA A 68 17.12 12.38 19.69
N LEU A 69 17.56 12.22 18.45
CA LEU A 69 18.13 10.98 17.93
C LEU A 69 19.44 11.25 17.18
N VAL A 70 20.48 10.52 17.57
CA VAL A 70 21.80 10.54 16.93
C VAL A 70 21.91 9.35 15.99
N ILE A 71 22.04 9.63 14.69
CA ILE A 71 22.15 8.63 13.62
C ILE A 71 23.62 8.51 13.22
N VAL A 72 24.14 7.28 13.26
CA VAL A 72 25.54 6.97 12.99
C VAL A 72 25.63 5.97 11.84
N HIS A 73 26.29 6.38 10.76
CA HIS A 73 26.36 5.57 9.55
C HIS A 73 27.30 4.35 9.69
N GLY A 74 26.94 3.26 9.00
CA GLY A 74 27.80 2.09 8.78
C GLY A 74 28.88 2.33 7.73
N GLY A 75 29.69 1.29 7.45
CA GLY A 75 30.81 1.35 6.48
C GLY A 75 32.14 0.76 6.98
N GLY A 76 32.09 -0.15 7.96
CA GLY A 76 33.27 -0.87 8.46
C GLY A 76 34.36 0.04 9.05
N TRP A 77 33.99 1.22 9.57
CA TRP A 77 34.87 2.30 10.05
C TRP A 77 35.85 2.84 8.99
N ARG A 78 35.81 2.34 7.76
CA ARG A 78 36.74 2.65 6.66
C ARG A 78 36.10 3.49 5.56
N GLY A 79 34.76 3.48 5.49
CA GLY A 79 33.95 4.19 4.53
C GLY A 79 32.57 4.54 5.12
N GLY A 80 31.65 4.93 4.25
CA GLY A 80 30.33 5.44 4.62
C GLY A 80 30.31 6.96 4.74
N SER A 81 29.10 7.52 4.82
CA SER A 81 28.89 8.96 4.99
C SER A 81 27.49 9.21 5.56
N LYS A 82 27.32 10.34 6.27
CA LYS A 82 26.00 10.86 6.65
C LYS A 82 25.09 11.11 5.43
N SER A 83 25.65 11.33 4.25
CA SER A 83 24.92 11.66 3.02
C SER A 83 24.17 10.50 2.36
N VAL A 84 24.32 9.26 2.86
CA VAL A 84 23.61 8.10 2.31
C VAL A 84 22.10 8.21 2.56
N ASP A 85 21.31 7.97 1.51
CA ASP A 85 19.85 8.16 1.47
C ASP A 85 19.09 7.56 2.65
N VAL A 86 19.42 6.33 3.09
CA VAL A 86 18.70 5.72 4.22
C VAL A 86 18.89 6.49 5.54
N TYR A 87 20.09 7.04 5.79
CA TYR A 87 20.34 7.80 7.02
C TYR A 87 19.73 9.20 6.93
N GLN A 88 19.74 9.83 5.74
CA GLN A 88 19.05 11.09 5.49
C GLN A 88 17.54 10.93 5.64
N LYS A 89 16.97 9.85 5.08
CA LYS A 89 15.55 9.51 5.21
C LYS A 89 15.17 9.25 6.66
N MET A 90 15.98 8.50 7.41
CA MET A 90 15.73 8.27 8.83
C MET A 90 15.77 9.59 9.62
N MET A 91 16.72 10.47 9.32
CA MET A 91 16.82 11.79 9.92
C MET A 91 15.54 12.61 9.68
N THR A 92 15.08 12.72 8.44
CA THR A 92 13.86 13.50 8.11
C THR A 92 12.58 12.84 8.64
N ASP A 93 12.45 11.52 8.57
CA ASP A 93 11.28 10.78 9.08
C ASP A 93 11.11 10.94 10.59
N TYR A 94 12.19 10.85 11.37
CA TYR A 94 12.12 11.05 12.81
C TYR A 94 11.92 12.52 13.17
N ALA A 95 12.49 13.46 12.40
CA ALA A 95 12.19 14.87 12.57
C ALA A 95 10.69 15.14 12.36
N ALA A 96 10.06 14.59 11.31
CA ALA A 96 8.62 14.69 11.08
C ALA A 96 7.78 14.09 12.22
N LYS A 97 8.33 13.12 12.97
CA LYS A 97 7.70 12.49 14.15
C LYS A 97 7.92 13.25 15.46
N GLY A 98 8.50 14.45 15.39
CA GLY A 98 8.66 15.37 16.51
C GLY A 98 10.01 15.28 17.25
N TYR A 99 10.99 14.56 16.71
CA TYR A 99 12.34 14.48 17.25
C TYR A 99 13.23 15.60 16.69
N VAL A 100 14.32 15.92 17.37
CA VAL A 100 15.46 16.60 16.74
C VAL A 100 16.50 15.54 16.40
N THR A 101 16.84 15.39 15.14
CA THR A 101 17.76 14.35 14.69
C THR A 101 19.07 14.96 14.26
N ILE A 102 20.19 14.35 14.65
CA ILE A 102 21.49 14.64 14.05
C ILE A 102 22.03 13.41 13.34
N ASN A 103 22.56 13.58 12.13
CA ASN A 103 23.22 12.55 11.35
C ASN A 103 24.70 12.89 11.21
N VAL A 104 25.55 12.07 11.80
CA VAL A 104 26.91 12.46 12.20
C VAL A 104 27.97 11.82 11.30
N GLU A 105 28.90 12.63 10.78
CA GLU A 105 30.18 12.13 10.26
C GLU A 105 31.16 11.88 11.41
N TYR A 106 32.08 10.93 11.21
CA TYR A 106 33.15 10.64 12.16
C TYR A 106 34.43 10.24 11.42
N ARG A 107 35.60 10.44 12.05
CA ARG A 107 36.88 10.13 11.40
C ARG A 107 36.95 8.63 11.12
N LEU A 108 37.06 8.30 9.84
CA LEU A 108 37.27 6.95 9.36
C LEU A 108 38.72 6.52 9.66
N THR A 109 38.98 5.21 9.70
CA THR A 109 40.30 4.67 10.07
C THR A 109 41.43 5.08 9.12
N GLY A 110 41.10 5.55 7.92
CA GLY A 110 42.07 6.13 6.98
C GLY A 110 42.54 7.55 7.36
N GLU A 111 41.74 8.27 8.14
CA GLU A 111 42.10 9.59 8.68
C GLU A 111 42.72 9.48 10.08
N ALA A 112 42.07 8.71 10.98
CA ALA A 112 42.57 8.49 12.33
C ALA A 112 42.19 7.10 12.86
N PRO A 113 43.10 6.37 13.53
CA PRO A 113 42.80 5.05 14.08
C PRO A 113 41.79 5.14 15.24
N PHE A 114 41.17 4.02 15.58
CA PHE A 114 40.38 3.90 16.81
C PHE A 114 41.23 4.34 18.03
N PRO A 115 40.72 5.19 18.95
CA PRO A 115 39.32 5.51 19.22
C PRO A 115 38.74 6.76 18.55
N ALA A 116 39.39 7.36 17.54
CA ALA A 116 38.96 8.64 16.97
C ALA A 116 37.47 8.70 16.59
N CYS A 117 36.93 7.64 15.96
CA CYS A 117 35.52 7.58 15.60
C CYS A 117 34.54 7.63 16.79
N ILE A 118 34.82 6.94 17.91
CA ILE A 118 33.96 7.02 19.10
C ILE A 118 34.13 8.34 19.84
N GLU A 119 35.33 8.91 19.84
CA GLU A 119 35.58 10.25 20.39
C GLU A 119 34.77 11.32 19.65
N ASP A 120 34.71 11.21 18.32
CA ASP A 120 33.96 12.12 17.46
C ASP A 120 32.45 12.03 17.69
N VAL A 121 31.88 10.83 17.69
CA VAL A 121 30.44 10.64 17.92
C VAL A 121 30.06 11.04 19.37
N LYS A 122 30.92 10.79 20.37
CA LYS A 122 30.73 11.31 21.73
C LYS A 122 30.77 12.84 21.78
N CYS A 123 31.66 13.47 21.01
CA CYS A 123 31.71 14.92 20.87
C CYS A 123 30.42 15.48 20.25
N ALA A 124 29.87 14.83 19.22
CA ALA A 124 28.61 15.25 18.61
C ALA A 124 27.42 15.20 19.59
N VAL A 125 27.36 14.20 20.48
CA VAL A 125 26.35 14.14 21.55
C VAL A 125 26.52 15.29 22.55
N ARG A 126 27.75 15.60 22.96
CA ARG A 126 28.02 16.72 23.87
C ARG A 126 27.69 18.07 23.22
N TRP A 127 28.03 18.23 21.94
CA TRP A 127 27.64 19.40 21.16
C TRP A 127 26.13 19.56 21.11
N LEU A 128 25.38 18.47 20.86
CA LEU A 128 23.91 18.50 20.84
C LEU A 128 23.33 18.94 22.19
N ARG A 129 23.89 18.44 23.31
CA ARG A 129 23.49 18.90 24.66
C ARG A 129 23.83 20.36 24.90
N ALA A 130 25.01 20.81 24.47
CA ALA A 130 25.42 22.20 24.58
C ALA A 130 24.53 23.18 23.80
N HIS A 131 23.92 22.70 22.71
CA HIS A 131 23.03 23.47 21.85
C HIS A 131 21.55 23.09 22.06
N ALA A 132 21.23 22.38 23.14
CA ALA A 132 19.89 21.86 23.36
C ALA A 132 18.84 22.98 23.43
N GLU A 133 19.16 24.10 24.09
CA GLU A 133 18.29 25.28 24.14
C GLU A 133 18.05 25.87 22.74
N ASN A 134 19.09 25.98 21.91
CA ASN A 134 18.98 26.56 20.56
C ASN A 134 18.08 25.75 19.62
N TYR A 135 18.01 24.43 19.83
CA TYR A 135 17.24 23.52 18.99
C TYR A 135 16.02 22.91 19.70
N HIS A 136 15.64 23.45 20.87
CA HIS A 136 14.54 22.95 21.69
C HIS A 136 14.62 21.43 22.00
N VAL A 137 15.82 20.93 22.26
CA VAL A 137 16.09 19.53 22.62
C VAL A 137 16.00 19.34 24.12
N ASP A 138 15.43 18.22 24.54
CA ASP A 138 15.54 17.73 25.90
C ASP A 138 16.85 16.96 26.08
N PRO A 139 17.82 17.49 26.86
CA PRO A 139 19.14 16.88 27.01
C PRO A 139 19.10 15.53 27.73
N GLU A 140 17.97 15.19 28.38
CA GLU A 140 17.74 13.94 29.10
C GLU A 140 16.97 12.90 28.26
N ARG A 141 16.65 13.22 27.00
CA ARG A 141 15.93 12.32 26.09
C ARG A 141 16.64 12.22 24.73
N ILE A 142 17.88 11.74 24.75
CA ILE A 142 18.70 11.53 23.54
C ILE A 142 18.87 10.04 23.28
N GLY A 143 18.42 9.56 22.12
CA GLY A 143 18.69 8.20 21.64
C GLY A 143 19.85 8.14 20.64
N ALA A 144 20.36 6.94 20.38
CA ALA A 144 21.26 6.69 19.26
C ALA A 144 20.81 5.50 18.42
N TYR A 145 20.96 5.63 17.10
CA TYR A 145 20.82 4.54 16.14
C TYR A 145 22.06 4.40 15.27
N GLY A 146 22.40 3.18 14.90
CA GLY A 146 23.32 2.94 13.79
C GLY A 146 23.19 1.52 13.23
N HIS A 147 23.78 1.33 12.04
CA HIS A 147 23.92 0.04 11.37
C HIS A 147 25.39 -0.37 11.26
N SER A 148 25.71 -1.66 11.45
CA SER A 148 27.06 -2.21 11.31
C SER A 148 28.10 -1.45 12.15
N ALA A 149 29.14 -0.86 11.55
CA ALA A 149 30.10 -0.02 12.26
C ALA A 149 29.46 1.13 13.06
N GLY A 150 28.37 1.72 12.57
CA GLY A 150 27.61 2.73 13.28
C GLY A 150 26.81 2.16 14.46
N ALA A 151 26.33 0.91 14.35
CA ALA A 151 25.65 0.21 15.42
C ALA A 151 26.60 -0.06 16.61
N HIS A 152 27.86 -0.39 16.31
CA HIS A 152 28.92 -0.46 17.32
C HIS A 152 29.12 0.87 18.05
N LEU A 153 29.21 1.98 17.32
CA LEU A 153 29.36 3.31 17.91
C LEU A 153 28.14 3.73 18.74
N ALA A 154 26.92 3.42 18.28
CA ALA A 154 25.67 3.66 19.02
C ALA A 154 25.61 2.87 20.34
N LEU A 155 26.03 1.61 20.35
CA LEU A 155 26.14 0.82 21.59
C LEU A 155 27.22 1.41 22.52
N MET A 156 28.36 1.85 21.97
CA MET A 156 29.42 2.46 22.76
C MET A 156 29.00 3.81 23.36
N LEU A 157 28.14 4.59 22.70
CA LEU A 157 27.53 5.79 23.29
C LEU A 157 26.67 5.47 24.52
N ALA A 158 25.93 4.36 24.50
CA ALA A 158 25.08 3.96 25.62
C ALA A 158 25.88 3.31 26.76
N MET A 159 26.93 2.54 26.44
CA MET A 159 27.56 1.62 27.38
C MET A 159 28.92 2.08 27.92
N ALA A 160 29.69 2.88 27.18
CA ALA A 160 31.06 3.19 27.57
C ALA A 160 31.09 4.35 28.58
N PRO A 161 31.52 4.11 29.84
CA PRO A 161 31.59 5.14 30.86
C PRO A 161 32.74 6.11 30.60
N LYS A 162 32.68 7.31 31.19
CA LYS A 162 33.78 8.30 31.12
C LYS A 162 35.14 7.73 31.57
N SER A 163 35.14 6.78 32.51
CA SER A 163 36.34 6.07 32.99
C SER A 163 37.04 5.21 31.93
N ALA A 164 36.36 4.87 30.83
CA ALA A 164 36.96 4.19 29.67
C ALA A 164 37.96 5.07 28.91
N ARG A 165 37.96 6.39 29.16
CA ARG A 165 38.82 7.40 28.53
C ARG A 165 38.68 7.41 27.00
N LEU A 166 37.44 7.45 26.52
CA LEU A 166 37.06 7.50 25.11
C LEU A 166 36.34 8.81 24.73
N GLU A 167 36.40 9.84 25.58
CA GLU A 167 35.68 11.11 25.35
C GLU A 167 36.35 12.00 24.29
N GLY A 168 37.64 11.78 24.03
CA GLY A 168 38.46 12.63 23.16
C GLY A 168 38.69 14.01 23.73
N ASP A 169 39.12 14.91 22.86
CA ASP A 169 39.51 16.30 23.12
C ASP A 169 38.66 17.32 22.33
N GLY A 170 37.48 16.90 21.85
CA GLY A 170 36.63 17.69 20.94
C GLY A 170 35.84 18.84 21.57
N GLY A 171 36.01 19.10 22.87
CA GLY A 171 35.27 20.13 23.61
C GLY A 171 33.94 19.66 24.20
N TRP A 172 33.20 20.62 24.78
CA TRP A 172 31.90 20.45 25.45
C TRP A 172 31.95 19.47 26.65
N GLU A 173 33.09 19.38 27.32
CA GLU A 173 33.39 18.36 28.35
C GLU A 173 32.51 18.43 29.60
N GLU A 174 31.85 19.56 29.81
CA GLU A 174 30.85 19.80 30.84
C GLU A 174 29.53 19.04 30.59
N TYR A 175 29.27 18.64 29.34
CA TYR A 175 28.09 17.87 28.97
C TYR A 175 28.37 16.37 28.91
N SER A 176 27.36 15.55 29.24
CA SER A 176 27.45 14.09 29.10
C SER A 176 27.52 13.69 27.62
N SER A 177 28.26 12.63 27.29
CA SER A 177 28.23 11.98 25.97
C SER A 177 27.41 10.69 25.96
N VAL A 178 26.81 10.30 27.09
CA VAL A 178 26.02 9.07 27.22
C VAL A 178 24.60 9.30 26.72
N VAL A 179 24.09 8.40 25.88
CA VAL A 179 22.70 8.46 25.40
C VAL A 179 21.74 7.69 26.32
N ASN A 180 20.47 8.07 26.31
CA ASN A 180 19.43 7.53 27.18
C ASN A 180 18.82 6.22 26.65
N VAL A 181 19.04 5.87 25.39
CA VAL A 181 18.58 4.64 24.75
C VAL A 181 19.37 4.40 23.46
N ALA A 182 19.61 3.14 23.08
CA ALA A 182 20.27 2.83 21.81
C ALA A 182 19.64 1.65 21.07
N ALA A 183 19.41 1.83 19.77
CA ALA A 183 19.04 0.76 18.85
C ALA A 183 20.19 0.50 17.85
N ALA A 184 20.42 -0.77 17.52
CA ALA A 184 21.63 -1.20 16.82
C ALA A 184 21.32 -2.33 15.82
N GLY A 185 21.45 -2.04 14.52
CA GLY A 185 21.26 -3.00 13.44
C GLY A 185 22.56 -3.67 13.01
N SER A 186 22.60 -5.00 12.98
CA SER A 186 23.79 -5.83 12.68
C SER A 186 25.06 -5.40 13.46
N PRO A 187 25.01 -5.27 14.80
CA PRO A 187 26.10 -4.69 15.57
C PRO A 187 27.30 -5.62 15.74
N PRO A 188 28.53 -5.19 15.38
CA PRO A 188 29.71 -5.92 15.79
C PRO A 188 29.96 -5.66 17.30
N THR A 189 29.63 -6.66 18.10
CA THR A 189 29.71 -6.63 19.57
C THR A 189 31.11 -6.99 20.10
N GLU A 190 31.88 -7.72 19.29
CA GLU A 190 33.30 -8.04 19.48
C GLU A 190 33.96 -8.39 18.13
N LEU A 191 35.30 -8.33 18.06
CA LEU A 191 36.08 -8.69 16.86
C LEU A 191 36.78 -10.07 16.97
N GLY A 192 36.51 -10.85 18.02
CA GLY A 192 37.22 -12.09 18.33
C GLY A 192 38.60 -11.86 18.99
N ARG A 193 39.28 -12.95 19.40
CA ARG A 193 40.62 -12.90 20.01
C ARG A 193 41.68 -12.92 18.90
N ASP A 194 42.71 -12.08 19.03
CA ASP A 194 43.91 -11.96 18.17
C ASP A 194 43.84 -11.02 16.95
N VAL A 195 43.30 -9.80 17.12
CA VAL A 195 43.58 -8.67 16.21
C VAL A 195 43.96 -7.39 16.99
N PRO A 196 44.77 -6.47 16.43
CA PRO A 196 45.19 -5.23 17.11
C PRO A 196 44.04 -4.34 17.62
N MET A 197 42.84 -4.47 17.05
CA MET A 197 41.62 -3.80 17.49
C MET A 197 40.87 -4.53 18.62
N ALA A 198 41.24 -5.75 19.02
CA ALA A 198 40.50 -6.58 19.99
C ALA A 198 40.68 -6.15 21.48
N LYS A 199 41.03 -4.88 21.75
CA LYS A 199 41.07 -4.38 23.12
C LYS A 199 39.65 -4.35 23.66
N SER A 200 39.33 -5.10 24.71
CA SER A 200 37.97 -5.20 25.27
C SER A 200 37.29 -3.85 25.50
N LYS A 201 38.04 -2.83 25.93
CA LYS A 201 37.56 -1.45 26.11
C LYS A 201 37.11 -0.74 24.82
N TRP A 202 37.32 -1.32 23.65
CA TRP A 202 36.90 -0.76 22.36
C TRP A 202 35.62 -1.42 21.83
N TRP A 203 35.05 -2.36 22.58
CA TRP A 203 33.92 -3.18 22.16
C TRP A 203 32.80 -3.21 23.21
N PRO A 204 31.52 -3.27 22.79
CA PRO A 204 30.39 -3.39 23.70
C PRO A 204 30.52 -4.54 24.71
N ILE A 205 31.10 -5.68 24.29
CA ILE A 205 31.28 -6.85 25.17
C ILE A 205 32.13 -6.56 26.42
N GLY A 206 33.03 -5.57 26.36
CA GLY A 206 33.86 -5.16 27.49
C GLY A 206 33.11 -4.38 28.56
N TYR A 207 31.85 -3.99 28.29
CA TYR A 207 31.06 -3.11 29.14
C TYR A 207 29.79 -3.77 29.66
N ILE A 208 29.62 -5.10 29.54
CA ILE A 208 28.40 -5.78 30.03
C ILE A 208 28.17 -5.48 31.52
N ALA A 209 27.02 -4.87 31.82
CA ALA A 209 26.59 -4.53 33.16
C ALA A 209 25.05 -4.43 33.21
N LYS A 210 24.48 -4.46 34.41
CA LYS A 210 23.03 -4.34 34.61
C LYS A 210 22.50 -2.95 34.25
N ASP A 211 23.23 -1.91 34.64
CA ASP A 211 22.72 -0.54 34.73
C ASP A 211 22.93 0.27 33.44
N HIS A 212 22.77 -0.37 32.29
CA HIS A 212 22.79 0.32 31.00
C HIS A 212 21.44 0.95 30.68
N PRO A 213 21.43 2.03 29.87
CA PRO A 213 20.21 2.49 29.22
C PRO A 213 19.57 1.35 28.41
N PRO A 214 18.25 1.40 28.13
CA PRO A 214 17.60 0.38 27.30
C PRO A 214 18.31 0.19 25.97
N LEU A 215 18.52 -1.07 25.57
CA LEU A 215 19.17 -1.43 24.31
C LEU A 215 18.24 -2.26 23.44
N PHE A 216 18.24 -2.02 22.13
CA PHE A 216 17.53 -2.85 21.15
C PHE A 216 18.46 -3.27 20.02
N LEU A 217 18.73 -4.56 19.91
CA LEU A 217 19.60 -5.12 18.88
C LEU A 217 18.75 -5.83 17.82
N ILE A 218 19.14 -5.67 16.56
CA ILE A 218 18.49 -6.31 15.41
C ILE A 218 19.55 -7.04 14.60
N GLN A 219 19.34 -8.31 14.30
CA GLN A 219 20.34 -9.15 13.64
C GLN A 219 19.67 -10.15 12.69
N GLY A 220 20.22 -10.30 11.49
CA GLY A 220 19.81 -11.33 10.54
C GLY A 220 20.53 -12.64 10.82
N SER A 221 19.82 -13.77 10.75
CA SER A 221 20.42 -15.09 11.02
C SER A 221 21.47 -15.51 9.99
N GLU A 222 21.40 -14.96 8.77
CA GLU A 222 22.30 -15.26 7.65
C GLU A 222 23.33 -14.15 7.41
N ASP A 223 23.53 -13.25 8.38
CA ASP A 223 24.55 -12.21 8.29
C ASP A 223 25.96 -12.80 8.30
N ARG A 224 26.60 -12.79 7.13
CA ARG A 224 27.95 -13.31 6.91
C ARG A 224 29.06 -12.29 7.20
N ILE A 225 28.71 -11.03 7.43
CA ILE A 225 29.66 -9.94 7.71
C ILE A 225 29.81 -9.79 9.22
N VAL A 226 28.70 -9.57 9.92
CA VAL A 226 28.63 -9.58 11.38
C VAL A 226 27.87 -10.83 11.79
N ARG A 227 28.64 -11.87 12.08
CA ARG A 227 28.10 -13.20 12.41
C ARG A 227 27.08 -13.12 13.54
N ALA A 228 25.87 -13.61 13.29
CA ALA A 228 24.76 -13.57 14.24
C ALA A 228 25.12 -14.18 15.60
N GLU A 229 25.97 -15.21 15.62
CA GLU A 229 26.42 -15.86 16.87
C GLU A 229 27.10 -14.90 17.86
N LEU A 230 27.81 -13.87 17.37
CA LEU A 230 28.47 -12.88 18.22
C LEU A 230 27.44 -11.97 18.91
N THR A 231 26.39 -11.60 18.18
CA THR A 231 25.26 -10.84 18.71
C THR A 231 24.44 -11.69 19.68
N ASP A 232 24.19 -12.96 19.33
CA ASP A 232 23.48 -13.93 20.18
C ASP A 232 24.20 -14.14 21.53
N ASP A 233 25.52 -14.34 21.51
CA ASP A 233 26.33 -14.50 22.72
C ASP A 233 26.38 -13.22 23.56
N PHE A 234 26.51 -12.05 22.93
CA PHE A 234 26.45 -10.77 23.62
C PHE A 234 25.11 -10.55 24.32
N VAL A 235 23.99 -10.80 23.63
CA VAL A 235 22.63 -10.68 24.20
C VAL A 235 22.46 -11.65 25.36
N LYS A 236 22.94 -12.89 25.23
CA LYS A 236 22.91 -13.88 26.31
C LYS A 236 23.65 -13.39 27.54
N LYS A 237 24.87 -12.86 27.38
CA LYS A 237 25.68 -12.34 28.50
C LYS A 237 25.05 -11.09 29.13
N MET A 238 24.49 -10.19 28.33
CA MET A 238 23.77 -9.01 28.82
C MET A 238 22.54 -9.39 29.66
N LYS A 239 21.73 -10.34 29.18
CA LYS A 239 20.59 -10.88 29.95
C LYS A 239 21.04 -11.56 31.24
N ALA A 240 22.14 -12.32 31.21
CA ALA A 240 22.71 -12.94 32.41
C ALA A 240 23.20 -11.90 33.45
N ALA A 241 23.67 -10.74 32.99
CA ALA A 241 24.02 -9.61 33.85
C ALA A 241 22.80 -8.80 34.33
N GLY A 242 21.58 -9.13 33.88
CA GLY A 242 20.33 -8.46 34.25
C GLY A 242 20.06 -7.15 33.48
N ALA A 243 20.75 -6.93 32.36
CA ALA A 243 20.60 -5.71 31.56
C ALA A 243 19.25 -5.66 30.80
N GLY A 244 18.68 -4.47 30.66
CA GLY A 244 17.49 -4.21 29.84
C GLY A 244 17.79 -4.22 28.34
N ILE A 245 17.83 -5.41 27.74
CA ILE A 245 18.13 -5.60 26.31
C ILE A 245 16.99 -6.31 25.56
N LYS A 246 16.46 -5.66 24.53
CA LYS A 246 15.57 -6.25 23.52
C LYS A 246 16.40 -6.76 22.35
N TYR A 247 15.97 -7.88 21.75
CA TYR A 247 16.67 -8.49 20.63
C TYR A 247 15.68 -9.02 19.61
N LEU A 248 15.78 -8.52 18.37
CA LEU A 248 15.02 -8.98 17.21
C LEU A 248 15.97 -9.71 16.26
N ARG A 249 15.90 -11.04 16.29
CA ARG A 249 16.62 -11.91 15.35
C ARG A 249 15.69 -12.24 14.19
N ILE A 250 16.09 -11.93 12.96
CA ILE A 250 15.29 -12.16 11.76
C ILE A 250 15.88 -13.33 10.97
N ASP A 251 15.14 -14.43 10.94
CA ASP A 251 15.58 -15.63 10.24
C ASP A 251 15.62 -15.41 8.72
N GLY A 252 16.69 -15.89 8.08
CA GLY A 252 16.94 -15.77 6.64
C GLY A 252 17.41 -14.38 6.16
N ALA A 253 17.52 -13.39 7.06
CA ALA A 253 17.97 -12.05 6.68
C ALA A 253 19.51 -11.91 6.70
N GLU A 254 20.05 -11.16 5.75
CA GLU A 254 21.49 -10.89 5.60
C GLU A 254 21.89 -9.55 6.24
N HIS A 255 23.12 -9.07 6.00
CA HIS A 255 23.69 -7.90 6.70
C HIS A 255 22.89 -6.61 6.52
N GLY A 256 22.13 -6.48 5.42
CA GLY A 256 21.37 -5.27 5.05
C GLY A 256 20.05 -5.07 5.80
N LEU A 257 19.63 -5.98 6.69
CA LEU A 257 18.27 -6.07 7.24
C LEU A 257 17.70 -4.84 7.98
N ALA A 258 18.55 -3.90 8.38
CA ALA A 258 18.16 -2.68 9.09
C ALA A 258 18.76 -1.44 8.40
N TYR A 259 19.05 -1.58 7.11
CA TYR A 259 19.73 -0.59 6.28
C TYR A 259 19.10 -0.47 4.89
N ASN A 260 18.74 -1.59 4.26
CA ASN A 260 18.10 -1.60 2.94
C ASN A 260 17.20 -2.83 2.69
N GLU A 261 17.34 -3.88 3.49
CA GLU A 261 16.47 -5.05 3.48
C GLU A 261 15.54 -5.00 4.68
N LYS A 262 14.37 -5.65 4.63
CA LYS A 262 13.45 -5.84 5.77
C LYS A 262 13.07 -4.56 6.55
N LEU A 263 13.24 -3.36 5.97
CA LEU A 263 12.88 -2.07 6.60
C LEU A 263 11.42 -1.99 7.07
N HIS A 264 10.51 -2.68 6.37
CA HIS A 264 9.11 -2.82 6.78
C HIS A 264 8.91 -3.54 8.13
N VAL A 265 9.90 -4.29 8.61
CA VAL A 265 9.93 -4.93 9.94
C VAL A 265 10.77 -4.12 10.91
N THR A 266 11.97 -3.67 10.49
CA THR A 266 12.91 -3.04 11.40
C THR A 266 12.53 -1.61 11.76
N ASP A 267 12.04 -0.80 10.82
CA ASP A 267 11.74 0.61 11.06
C ASP A 267 10.61 0.77 12.09
N PRO A 268 9.48 0.04 12.00
CA PRO A 268 8.44 0.11 13.03
C PRO A 268 8.93 -0.37 14.40
N ALA A 269 9.81 -1.39 14.44
CA ALA A 269 10.35 -1.90 15.70
C ALA A 269 11.29 -0.91 16.37
N ILE A 270 12.17 -0.26 15.60
CA ILE A 270 13.09 0.79 16.08
C ILE A 270 12.26 2.00 16.55
N GLU A 271 11.25 2.41 15.78
CA GLU A 271 10.38 3.54 16.13
C GLU A 271 9.64 3.29 17.43
N LYS A 272 9.01 2.11 17.56
CA LYS A 272 8.32 1.71 18.80
C LYS A 272 9.27 1.78 19.99
N PHE A 273 10.48 1.25 19.83
CA PHE A 273 11.47 1.25 20.88
C PHE A 273 11.89 2.67 21.30
N PHE A 274 12.18 3.57 20.36
CA PHE A 274 12.50 4.96 20.69
C PHE A 274 11.29 5.73 21.25
N ALA A 275 10.07 5.49 20.76
CA ALA A 275 8.87 6.12 21.30
C ALA A 275 8.63 5.71 22.75
N GLU A 276 8.79 4.43 23.09
CA GLU A 276 8.66 3.89 24.46
C GLU A 276 9.66 4.53 25.44
N HIS A 277 10.86 4.89 24.98
CA HIS A 277 11.94 5.34 25.86
C HIS A 277 12.25 6.84 25.81
N LEU A 278 11.84 7.57 24.76
CA LEU A 278 12.16 8.99 24.58
C LEU A 278 10.95 9.93 24.56
N LYS A 279 9.73 9.44 24.32
CA LYS A 279 8.55 10.31 24.39
C LYS A 279 8.08 10.39 25.85
N PRO A 280 7.59 11.56 26.32
CA PRO A 280 7.22 11.73 27.72
C PRO A 280 6.10 10.75 28.09
N THR A 281 6.27 10.04 29.21
CA THR A 281 5.19 9.25 29.79
C THR A 281 4.14 10.21 30.38
N PRO A 282 2.85 10.13 29.99
CA PRO A 282 1.86 11.07 30.50
C PRO A 282 1.61 10.85 32.01
N PRO A 283 1.57 11.91 32.84
CA PRO A 283 1.00 11.82 34.18
C PRO A 283 -0.50 11.49 34.11
N GLU A 284 -1.01 10.83 35.17
CA GLU A 284 -2.40 10.42 35.32
C GLU A 284 -3.41 11.49 34.88
N LYS A 285 -4.26 11.10 33.92
CA LYS A 285 -5.53 11.71 33.48
C LYS A 285 -5.85 13.11 34.03
N THR A 286 -5.64 14.13 33.21
CA THR A 286 -6.68 15.15 32.96
C THR A 286 -6.79 15.43 31.46
N ALA A 287 -8.02 15.56 31.00
CA ALA A 287 -8.39 15.50 29.59
C ALA A 287 -8.05 16.78 28.83
N SER A 288 -7.29 16.66 27.74
CA SER A 288 -7.52 17.39 26.49
C SER A 288 -6.74 16.74 25.35
N GLY A 289 -7.44 16.38 24.28
CA GLY A 289 -6.99 15.39 23.29
C GLY A 289 -6.04 15.90 22.21
N LYS A 290 -5.20 14.97 21.75
CA LYS A 290 -5.10 14.48 20.37
C LYS A 290 -4.29 13.18 20.41
N THR A 291 -4.87 12.10 19.88
CA THR A 291 -4.40 10.70 19.94
C THR A 291 -3.27 10.46 18.94
N SER A 292 -2.18 9.82 19.37
CA SER A 292 -1.13 9.29 18.48
C SER A 292 -1.67 8.07 17.72
N ALA A 293 -1.60 8.06 16.39
CA ALA A 293 -2.09 6.97 15.57
C ALA A 293 -1.29 5.67 15.81
N ALA A 294 -1.99 4.55 15.99
CA ALA A 294 -1.42 3.22 16.09
C ALA A 294 -1.04 2.66 14.71
N ALA A 295 -0.14 1.67 14.68
CA ALA A 295 0.27 0.99 13.44
C ALA A 295 -0.95 0.41 12.71
N GLU A 296 -1.06 0.70 11.41
CA GLU A 296 -2.09 0.16 10.52
C GLU A 296 -1.45 -0.98 9.69
N VAL A 297 -1.99 -2.18 9.81
CA VAL A 297 -1.58 -3.37 9.04
C VAL A 297 -2.62 -3.64 7.98
N MET A 298 -2.21 -3.57 6.72
CA MET A 298 -3.06 -3.93 5.59
C MET A 298 -2.96 -5.44 5.35
N ILE A 299 -4.11 -6.13 5.32
CA ILE A 299 -4.20 -7.57 5.10
C ILE A 299 -4.88 -7.79 3.76
N GLU A 300 -4.33 -8.65 2.91
CA GLU A 300 -4.88 -8.97 1.58
C GLU A 300 -5.29 -7.72 0.78
N ASP A 301 -4.40 -6.72 0.71
CA ASP A 301 -4.60 -5.43 0.04
C ASP A 301 -5.81 -4.62 0.55
N GLY A 302 -6.21 -4.92 1.78
CA GLY A 302 -7.37 -4.34 2.45
C GLY A 302 -8.69 -5.01 2.11
N GLY A 303 -8.66 -6.20 1.51
CA GLY A 303 -9.84 -6.98 1.14
C GLY A 303 -10.50 -6.51 -0.16
N THR A 304 -11.53 -7.24 -0.58
CA THR A 304 -12.20 -7.05 -1.88
C THR A 304 -13.39 -6.11 -1.83
N GLY A 305 -13.79 -5.69 -0.63
CA GLY A 305 -14.91 -4.78 -0.41
C GLY A 305 -14.64 -3.35 -0.89
N PRO A 306 -15.69 -2.52 -0.99
CA PRO A 306 -15.60 -1.16 -1.52
C PRO A 306 -14.84 -0.16 -0.62
N PHE A 307 -14.28 -0.61 0.50
CA PHE A 307 -13.46 0.19 1.39
C PHE A 307 -12.23 -0.64 1.77
N SER A 308 -11.04 -0.26 1.28
CA SER A 308 -9.81 -0.94 1.71
C SER A 308 -9.69 -0.88 3.24
N ALA A 309 -9.58 -2.05 3.87
CA ALA A 309 -9.53 -2.22 5.30
C ALA A 309 -8.08 -2.33 5.81
N ILE A 310 -7.94 -2.04 7.08
CA ILE A 310 -6.72 -2.22 7.85
C ILE A 310 -7.09 -2.90 9.16
N ALA A 311 -6.15 -3.68 9.68
CA ALA A 311 -6.09 -4.04 11.08
C ALA A 311 -5.24 -3.00 11.82
N THR A 312 -5.75 -2.43 12.89
CA THR A 312 -5.01 -1.49 13.74
C THR A 312 -5.26 -1.82 15.20
N GLU A 313 -4.57 -1.12 16.09
CA GLU A 313 -4.73 -1.25 17.53
C GLU A 313 -5.11 0.12 18.10
N ASP A 314 -5.73 0.16 19.28
CA ASP A 314 -5.88 1.40 20.02
C ASP A 314 -5.43 1.14 21.45
N LEU A 315 -4.50 1.95 21.96
CA LEU A 315 -3.94 1.77 23.29
C LEU A 315 -5.00 1.88 24.39
N SER A 316 -6.12 2.54 24.12
CA SER A 316 -7.28 2.60 25.03
C SER A 316 -8.19 1.37 24.98
N LEU A 317 -8.00 0.48 23.99
CA LEU A 317 -8.63 -0.84 23.89
C LEU A 317 -7.56 -1.95 23.85
N ALA A 318 -6.83 -2.09 24.96
CA ALA A 318 -5.71 -3.02 25.05
C ALA A 318 -6.12 -4.49 24.81
N GLY A 319 -5.31 -5.21 24.03
CA GLY A 319 -5.47 -6.64 23.79
C GLY A 319 -6.54 -6.99 22.76
N MET A 320 -6.92 -6.05 21.89
CA MET A 320 -7.82 -6.28 20.77
C MET A 320 -7.23 -5.71 19.48
N THR A 321 -7.51 -6.38 18.36
CA THR A 321 -7.26 -5.84 17.03
C THR A 321 -8.55 -5.27 16.48
N ILE A 322 -8.46 -4.08 15.88
CA ILE A 322 -9.56 -3.37 15.25
C ILE A 322 -9.39 -3.48 13.74
N TYR A 323 -10.28 -4.21 13.07
CA TYR A 323 -10.36 -4.18 11.61
C TYR A 323 -11.38 -3.13 11.20
N ARG A 324 -10.99 -2.17 10.37
CA ARG A 324 -11.89 -1.12 9.88
C ARG A 324 -11.47 -0.66 8.49
N PRO A 325 -12.37 -0.01 7.73
CA PRO A 325 -11.97 0.83 6.61
C PRO A 325 -10.84 1.77 7.00
N ARG A 326 -9.82 1.82 6.16
CA ARG A 326 -8.68 2.73 6.33
C ARG A 326 -9.12 4.17 6.19
N ASP A 327 -9.81 4.47 5.10
CA ASP A 327 -10.46 5.75 4.89
C ASP A 327 -11.80 5.81 5.63
N MET A 328 -11.83 6.63 6.67
CA MET A 328 -13.01 6.86 7.51
C MET A 328 -13.87 8.03 7.01
N SER A 329 -13.40 8.81 6.03
CA SER A 329 -14.12 9.97 5.49
C SER A 329 -15.48 9.65 4.84
N PRO A 330 -15.72 8.45 4.24
CA PRO A 330 -17.03 8.12 3.69
C PRO A 330 -18.10 7.85 4.74
N PHE A 331 -17.73 7.81 6.03
CA PHE A 331 -18.62 7.47 7.12
C PHE A 331 -18.96 8.69 7.99
N GLY A 332 -20.19 8.76 8.45
CA GLY A 332 -20.77 9.91 9.15
C GLY A 332 -22.28 9.77 9.30
N GLU A 333 -23.02 10.88 9.33
CA GLU A 333 -24.46 10.87 9.60
C GLU A 333 -25.28 10.07 8.58
N THR A 334 -24.89 10.10 7.31
CA THR A 334 -25.61 9.45 6.20
C THR A 334 -25.15 8.03 5.90
N ARG A 335 -23.96 7.62 6.39
CA ARG A 335 -23.40 6.28 6.21
C ARG A 335 -22.59 5.90 7.44
N LYS A 336 -23.14 5.01 8.26
CA LYS A 336 -22.47 4.55 9.49
C LYS A 336 -21.86 3.17 9.33
N LEU A 337 -20.77 2.91 10.05
CA LEU A 337 -20.16 1.60 10.25
C LEU A 337 -21.00 0.80 11.24
N GLN A 338 -21.39 -0.40 10.84
CA GLN A 338 -21.99 -1.38 11.74
C GLN A 338 -20.87 -2.09 12.51
N ILE A 339 -21.17 -2.51 13.74
CA ILE A 339 -20.17 -3.04 14.68
C ILE A 339 -20.23 -4.57 14.67
N LEU A 340 -19.06 -5.21 14.56
CA LEU A 340 -18.90 -6.65 14.70
C LEU A 340 -17.93 -6.95 15.86
N LEU A 341 -18.37 -7.75 16.83
CA LEU A 341 -17.53 -8.25 17.91
C LEU A 341 -17.09 -9.67 17.56
N TRP A 342 -15.79 -9.98 17.67
CA TRP A 342 -15.25 -11.28 17.27
C TRP A 342 -14.49 -11.99 18.39
N GLY A 343 -14.94 -13.22 18.73
CA GLY A 343 -14.23 -14.16 19.59
C GLY A 343 -13.47 -15.23 18.79
N ASN A 344 -12.22 -15.50 19.18
CA ASN A 344 -11.34 -16.46 18.50
C ASN A 344 -11.47 -17.91 19.01
N GLY A 345 -11.08 -18.86 18.16
CA GLY A 345 -11.01 -20.29 18.48
C GLY A 345 -10.05 -20.62 19.64
N ALA A 346 -10.22 -21.80 20.24
CA ALA A 346 -9.40 -22.28 21.37
C ALA A 346 -9.27 -21.33 22.58
N CYS A 347 -10.16 -20.34 22.69
CA CYS A 347 -10.09 -19.21 23.63
C CYS A 347 -8.74 -18.47 23.51
N ALA A 348 -8.20 -18.41 22.30
CA ALA A 348 -6.87 -17.88 22.02
C ALA A 348 -6.87 -16.36 22.02
N ASN A 349 -5.88 -15.76 22.66
CA ASN A 349 -5.69 -14.31 22.66
C ASN A 349 -4.92 -13.85 21.40
N THR A 350 -5.43 -14.18 20.20
CA THR A 350 -4.86 -13.77 18.92
C THR A 350 -5.93 -13.80 17.83
N THR A 351 -5.81 -12.90 16.85
CA THR A 351 -6.70 -12.82 15.68
C THR A 351 -6.06 -13.36 14.39
N GLN A 352 -4.80 -13.79 14.44
CA GLN A 352 -4.00 -14.16 13.26
C GLN A 352 -4.65 -15.26 12.40
N GLU A 353 -5.29 -16.27 12.99
CA GLU A 353 -5.92 -17.39 12.26
C GLU A 353 -7.16 -16.95 11.46
N HIS A 354 -7.78 -15.82 11.84
CA HIS A 354 -9.02 -15.33 11.26
C HIS A 354 -8.84 -14.01 10.52
N LYS A 355 -7.61 -13.53 10.37
CA LYS A 355 -7.32 -12.18 9.88
C LYS A 355 -7.85 -11.91 8.47
N ASN A 356 -7.79 -12.89 7.57
CA ASN A 356 -8.27 -12.75 6.19
C ASN A 356 -9.81 -12.57 6.18
N PHE A 357 -10.51 -13.45 6.91
CA PHE A 357 -11.96 -13.38 7.09
C PHE A 357 -12.42 -12.05 7.72
N LEU A 358 -11.77 -11.60 8.79
CA LEU A 358 -12.18 -10.39 9.53
C LEU A 358 -11.84 -9.11 8.79
N ASN A 359 -10.68 -9.08 8.13
CA ASN A 359 -10.29 -7.98 7.26
C ASN A 359 -11.23 -7.87 6.07
N GLU A 360 -11.60 -9.01 5.46
CA GLU A 360 -12.58 -9.01 4.39
C GLU A 360 -13.93 -8.49 4.88
N ILE A 361 -14.42 -8.87 6.07
CA ILE A 361 -15.66 -8.25 6.57
C ILE A 361 -15.50 -6.74 6.76
N ALA A 362 -14.40 -6.27 7.34
CA ALA A 362 -14.14 -4.84 7.52
C ALA A 362 -14.14 -4.08 6.18
N SER A 363 -13.64 -4.70 5.11
CA SER A 363 -13.56 -4.07 3.78
C SER A 363 -14.93 -3.77 3.17
N HIS A 364 -15.98 -4.43 3.64
CA HIS A 364 -17.37 -4.17 3.25
C HIS A 364 -18.04 -3.06 4.08
N GLY A 365 -17.28 -2.33 4.90
CA GLY A 365 -17.75 -1.20 5.68
C GLY A 365 -18.31 -1.63 7.03
N TYR A 366 -17.53 -2.41 7.78
CA TYR A 366 -17.80 -2.78 9.17
C TYR A 366 -16.60 -2.37 10.03
N VAL A 367 -16.84 -2.07 11.30
CA VAL A 367 -15.77 -2.04 12.30
C VAL A 367 -15.82 -3.34 13.09
N VAL A 368 -14.73 -4.10 13.03
CA VAL A 368 -14.61 -5.41 13.68
C VAL A 368 -13.64 -5.29 14.86
N LEU A 369 -14.11 -5.66 16.05
CA LEU A 369 -13.31 -5.68 17.28
C LEU A 369 -13.05 -7.13 17.66
N ALA A 370 -11.83 -7.60 17.39
CA ALA A 370 -11.43 -8.99 17.58
C ALA A 370 -10.53 -9.17 18.80
N ILE A 371 -10.77 -10.20 19.61
CA ILE A 371 -9.95 -10.47 20.80
C ILE A 371 -8.53 -10.91 20.41
N GLY A 372 -7.52 -10.22 20.95
CA GLY A 372 -6.12 -10.58 20.77
C GLY A 372 -5.46 -9.95 19.56
N LEU A 373 -4.12 -9.95 19.56
CA LEU A 373 -3.29 -9.21 18.60
C LEU A 373 -2.97 -10.03 17.34
N LEU A 374 -2.62 -9.33 16.26
CA LEU A 374 -2.39 -9.89 14.92
C LEU A 374 -1.12 -10.76 14.83
N ASP A 375 -0.12 -10.59 15.70
CA ASP A 375 1.20 -11.24 15.53
C ASP A 375 1.50 -12.38 16.53
N GLN A 376 0.48 -13.00 17.11
CA GLN A 376 0.65 -13.90 18.27
C GLN A 376 0.72 -15.41 17.99
N ILE A 377 1.08 -15.88 16.79
CA ILE A 377 1.23 -17.34 16.54
C ILE A 377 2.68 -17.81 16.65
N GLU A 378 3.64 -17.07 16.08
CA GLU A 378 5.02 -17.55 15.91
C GLU A 378 5.83 -17.59 17.22
N THR A 379 5.36 -16.91 18.27
CA THR A 379 6.05 -16.81 19.57
C THR A 379 5.52 -17.77 20.64
N ARG A 380 4.63 -18.71 20.31
CA ARG A 380 3.87 -19.46 21.33
C ARG A 380 4.45 -20.83 21.69
N ASN A 381 4.73 -20.99 22.99
CA ASN A 381 4.75 -22.27 23.68
C ASN A 381 3.31 -22.64 24.11
N GLU A 382 2.79 -23.77 23.63
CA GLU A 382 1.39 -24.18 23.84
C GLU A 382 0.96 -24.33 25.31
N THR A 383 1.92 -24.43 26.24
CA THR A 383 1.67 -24.58 27.68
C THR A 383 1.31 -23.28 28.42
N LEU A 384 1.44 -22.11 27.78
CA LEU A 384 1.21 -20.78 28.39
C LEU A 384 -0.04 -20.04 27.87
N ARG A 385 -1.01 -20.73 27.25
CA ARG A 385 -2.23 -20.10 26.68
C ARG A 385 -2.96 -19.22 27.71
N GLN A 386 -2.88 -17.89 27.58
CA GLN A 386 -3.79 -16.96 28.25
C GLN A 386 -5.19 -17.13 27.66
N LYS A 387 -6.14 -17.57 28.48
CA LYS A 387 -7.53 -17.80 28.06
C LYS A 387 -8.29 -16.48 27.97
N THR A 388 -8.99 -16.28 26.86
CA THR A 388 -9.87 -15.12 26.64
C THR A 388 -11.20 -15.27 27.39
N LYS A 389 -11.88 -14.15 27.61
CA LYS A 389 -13.17 -14.08 28.31
C LYS A 389 -14.20 -13.31 27.48
N SER A 390 -15.46 -13.73 27.53
CA SER A 390 -16.60 -13.07 26.87
C SER A 390 -16.74 -11.60 27.27
N SER A 391 -16.36 -11.26 28.51
CA SER A 391 -16.36 -9.87 29.01
C SER A 391 -15.49 -8.92 28.18
N GLN A 392 -14.47 -9.42 27.47
CA GLN A 392 -13.65 -8.60 26.58
C GLN A 392 -14.48 -8.07 25.39
N LEU A 393 -15.42 -8.87 24.86
CA LEU A 393 -16.31 -8.43 23.78
C LEU A 393 -17.26 -7.33 24.25
N THR A 394 -17.81 -7.44 25.47
CA THR A 394 -18.66 -6.39 26.04
C THR A 394 -17.87 -5.12 26.34
N THR A 395 -16.61 -5.24 26.81
CA THR A 395 -15.71 -4.09 26.98
C THR A 395 -15.40 -3.40 25.65
N ALA A 396 -15.19 -4.17 24.57
CA ALA A 396 -15.01 -3.64 23.22
C ALA A 396 -16.23 -2.86 22.73
N LEU A 397 -17.43 -3.42 22.98
CA LEU A 397 -18.69 -2.76 22.66
C LEU A 397 -18.87 -1.44 23.41
N ASP A 398 -18.58 -1.43 24.72
CA ASP A 398 -18.63 -0.21 25.52
C ASP A 398 -17.66 0.85 24.98
N TRP A 399 -16.45 0.42 24.63
CA TRP A 399 -15.42 1.29 24.07
C TRP A 399 -15.84 1.92 22.75
N ILE A 400 -16.25 1.15 21.74
CA ILE A 400 -16.58 1.71 20.42
C ILE A 400 -17.82 2.62 20.46
N VAL A 401 -18.76 2.33 21.36
CA VAL A 401 -19.93 3.20 21.58
C VAL A 401 -19.51 4.53 22.23
N ALA A 402 -18.55 4.51 23.15
CA ALA A 402 -17.99 5.73 23.73
C ALA A 402 -17.19 6.53 22.70
N GLU A 403 -16.37 5.86 21.89
CA GLU A 403 -15.58 6.45 20.80
C GLU A 403 -16.48 7.08 19.74
N GLY A 404 -17.59 6.44 19.39
CA GLY A 404 -18.61 6.99 18.49
C GLY A 404 -19.20 8.33 18.96
N LYS A 405 -19.13 8.64 20.26
CA LYS A 405 -19.64 9.88 20.88
C LYS A 405 -18.53 10.89 21.19
N ARG A 406 -17.26 10.50 21.14
CA ARG A 406 -16.12 11.34 21.51
C ARG A 406 -15.69 12.19 20.32
N LYS A 407 -15.85 13.51 20.38
CA LYS A 407 -15.56 14.45 19.27
C LYS A 407 -14.17 14.30 18.65
N GLN A 408 -13.19 13.90 19.45
CA GLN A 408 -11.79 13.73 19.04
C GLN A 408 -11.46 12.29 18.60
N SER A 409 -12.46 11.43 18.41
CA SER A 409 -12.30 10.06 17.93
C SER A 409 -12.52 10.01 16.42
N ASP A 410 -11.76 9.15 15.72
CA ASP A 410 -12.00 8.86 14.31
C ASP A 410 -13.38 8.23 14.08
N TYR A 411 -13.96 7.61 15.11
CA TYR A 411 -15.29 7.02 15.07
C TYR A 411 -16.43 8.01 15.37
N PHE A 412 -16.11 9.26 15.72
CA PHE A 412 -17.10 10.26 16.11
C PHE A 412 -18.20 10.44 15.06
N GLY A 413 -19.43 10.10 15.41
CA GLY A 413 -20.59 10.16 14.51
C GLY A 413 -20.59 9.13 13.38
N LYS A 414 -19.59 8.25 13.29
CA LYS A 414 -19.39 7.32 12.17
C LYS A 414 -19.84 5.88 12.44
N VAL A 415 -20.04 5.49 13.69
CA VAL A 415 -20.48 4.13 14.07
C VAL A 415 -21.96 4.08 14.42
N ASP A 416 -22.61 2.96 14.12
CA ASP A 416 -24.01 2.71 14.45
C ASP A 416 -24.13 1.80 15.68
N SER A 417 -24.22 2.42 16.85
CA SER A 417 -24.38 1.71 18.13
C SER A 417 -25.68 0.90 18.25
N GLY A 418 -26.65 1.07 17.34
CA GLY A 418 -27.88 0.28 17.29
C GLY A 418 -27.80 -0.94 16.38
N LYS A 419 -26.67 -1.16 15.70
CA LYS A 419 -26.46 -2.23 14.71
C LYS A 419 -25.19 -3.01 15.03
N VAL A 420 -25.31 -3.96 15.95
CA VAL A 420 -24.18 -4.72 16.52
C VAL A 420 -24.36 -6.22 16.29
N ALA A 421 -23.34 -6.90 15.79
CA ALA A 421 -23.27 -8.36 15.73
C ALA A 421 -22.29 -8.91 16.77
N ALA A 422 -22.70 -9.97 17.45
CA ALA A 422 -21.79 -10.83 18.23
C ALA A 422 -21.44 -12.06 17.39
N MET A 423 -20.15 -12.33 17.20
CA MET A 423 -19.69 -13.41 16.33
C MET A 423 -18.44 -14.08 16.86
N GLY A 424 -18.23 -15.36 16.53
CA GLY A 424 -16.97 -16.02 16.85
C GLY A 424 -16.91 -17.48 16.43
N MET A 425 -15.68 -18.02 16.49
CA MET A 425 -15.35 -19.38 16.06
C MET A 425 -15.04 -20.28 17.26
N SER A 426 -15.56 -21.50 17.29
CA SER A 426 -15.29 -22.51 18.33
C SER A 426 -15.52 -21.95 19.76
N CYS A 427 -14.51 -21.83 20.63
CA CYS A 427 -14.65 -21.18 21.94
C CYS A 427 -15.19 -19.74 21.83
N GLY A 428 -14.75 -18.97 20.84
CA GLY A 428 -15.26 -17.63 20.57
C GLY A 428 -16.73 -17.62 20.16
N GLY A 429 -17.23 -18.69 19.54
CA GLY A 429 -18.64 -18.89 19.28
C GLY A 429 -19.46 -19.02 20.58
N LEU A 430 -18.92 -19.73 21.59
CA LEU A 430 -19.53 -19.77 22.92
C LEU A 430 -19.52 -18.38 23.57
N GLN A 431 -18.43 -17.62 23.44
CA GLN A 431 -18.36 -16.25 23.93
C GLN A 431 -19.41 -15.33 23.26
N ALA A 432 -19.64 -15.51 21.95
CA ALA A 432 -20.68 -14.80 21.21
C ALA A 432 -22.10 -15.16 21.70
N ILE A 433 -22.36 -16.44 21.99
CA ILE A 433 -23.61 -16.90 22.61
C ILE A 433 -23.79 -16.33 24.02
N GLU A 434 -22.71 -16.22 24.80
CA GLU A 434 -22.79 -15.67 26.16
C GLU A 434 -23.21 -14.19 26.15
N ILE A 435 -22.64 -13.39 25.25
CA ILE A 435 -22.93 -11.96 25.18
C ILE A 435 -24.19 -11.62 24.39
N SER A 436 -24.80 -12.58 23.68
CA SER A 436 -26.01 -12.34 22.88
C SER A 436 -27.21 -11.88 23.71
N VAL A 437 -27.16 -12.07 25.03
CA VAL A 437 -28.19 -11.60 25.96
C VAL A 437 -28.12 -10.09 26.23
N ASP A 438 -27.01 -9.43 25.86
CA ASP A 438 -26.90 -7.98 25.93
C ASP A 438 -27.91 -7.36 24.94
N PRO A 439 -28.80 -6.46 25.40
CA PRO A 439 -29.88 -5.91 24.58
C PRO A 439 -29.39 -5.09 23.38
N ARG A 440 -28.11 -4.70 23.35
CA ARG A 440 -27.51 -3.96 22.22
C ARG A 440 -27.18 -4.86 21.03
N ILE A 441 -27.09 -6.17 21.22
CA ILE A 441 -26.76 -7.12 20.16
C ILE A 441 -27.96 -7.30 19.22
N SER A 442 -27.81 -6.88 17.96
CA SER A 442 -28.86 -6.93 16.94
C SER A 442 -28.90 -8.25 16.16
N THR A 443 -27.84 -9.06 16.23
CA THR A 443 -27.79 -10.42 15.68
C THR A 443 -26.60 -11.20 16.26
N THR A 444 -26.68 -12.53 16.25
CA THR A 444 -25.59 -13.41 16.70
C THR A 444 -25.20 -14.38 15.59
N VAL A 445 -23.90 -14.54 15.33
CA VAL A 445 -23.37 -15.47 14.33
C VAL A 445 -22.40 -16.46 14.98
N VAL A 446 -22.77 -17.73 15.04
CA VAL A 446 -22.02 -18.79 15.71
C VAL A 446 -21.32 -19.63 14.65
N CYS A 447 -19.99 -19.68 14.68
CA CYS A 447 -19.24 -20.40 13.65
C CYS A 447 -18.46 -21.58 14.22
N ASN A 448 -18.56 -22.74 13.57
CA ASN A 448 -17.94 -24.01 14.01
C ASN A 448 -18.06 -24.23 15.53
N SER A 449 -19.25 -23.96 16.10
CA SER A 449 -19.44 -23.94 17.55
C SER A 449 -20.87 -24.29 17.94
N GLY A 450 -21.07 -24.63 19.20
CA GLY A 450 -22.36 -24.92 19.81
C GLY A 450 -22.17 -25.21 21.30
N VAL A 451 -23.19 -24.93 22.11
CA VAL A 451 -23.16 -25.10 23.57
C VAL A 451 -22.86 -26.56 23.90
N LEU A 452 -21.88 -26.78 24.77
CA LEU A 452 -21.39 -28.12 25.11
C LEU A 452 -22.39 -28.86 26.01
N PRO A 453 -22.43 -30.21 25.99
CA PRO A 453 -23.20 -31.00 26.95
C PRO A 453 -22.65 -30.85 28.38
N GLU A 454 -23.49 -31.10 29.39
CA GLU A 454 -23.06 -31.09 30.80
C GLU A 454 -22.75 -32.50 31.31
N PRO A 455 -21.58 -32.74 31.94
CA PRO A 455 -20.46 -31.80 32.13
C PRO A 455 -19.67 -31.59 30.83
N SER A 456 -19.02 -30.41 30.69
CA SER A 456 -18.22 -30.10 29.49
C SER A 456 -17.15 -31.18 29.28
N PRO A 457 -17.08 -31.80 28.09
CA PRO A 457 -16.06 -32.79 27.78
C PRO A 457 -14.68 -32.16 27.54
N ILE A 458 -14.61 -30.82 27.44
CA ILE A 458 -13.38 -30.08 27.13
C ILE A 458 -13.04 -29.15 28.32
N PRO A 459 -11.93 -29.42 29.04
CA PRO A 459 -11.50 -28.59 30.16
C PRO A 459 -11.20 -27.15 29.74
N GLY A 460 -11.76 -26.17 30.46
CA GLY A 460 -11.44 -24.76 30.27
C GLY A 460 -12.24 -24.01 29.22
N MET A 461 -13.28 -24.65 28.64
CA MET A 461 -14.27 -23.96 27.82
C MET A 461 -15.22 -23.11 28.68
N PRO A 462 -15.82 -22.04 28.11
CA PRO A 462 -16.85 -21.26 28.79
C PRO A 462 -17.96 -22.17 29.36
N PRO A 463 -18.31 -22.06 30.65
CA PRO A 463 -19.26 -22.95 31.31
C PRO A 463 -20.71 -22.56 30.99
N LEU A 464 -21.08 -22.57 29.72
CA LEU A 464 -22.43 -22.25 29.26
C LEU A 464 -23.34 -23.47 29.33
N LYS A 465 -24.56 -23.23 29.79
CA LYS A 465 -25.65 -24.22 29.77
C LYS A 465 -26.61 -23.93 28.64
N LYS A 466 -27.30 -24.95 28.14
CA LYS A 466 -28.26 -24.86 27.02
C LYS A 466 -29.39 -23.84 27.26
N GLU A 467 -29.67 -23.52 28.51
CA GLU A 467 -30.64 -22.51 28.95
C GLU A 467 -30.33 -21.12 28.41
N VAL A 468 -29.05 -20.80 28.11
CA VAL A 468 -28.67 -19.51 27.52
C VAL A 468 -29.32 -19.29 26.15
N LEU A 469 -29.58 -20.36 25.39
CA LEU A 469 -30.18 -20.27 24.06
C LEU A 469 -31.60 -19.68 24.09
N LYS A 470 -32.33 -19.90 25.18
CA LYS A 470 -33.67 -19.31 25.39
C LYS A 470 -33.62 -17.79 25.56
N LYS A 471 -32.44 -17.24 25.84
CA LYS A 471 -32.23 -15.81 26.06
C LYS A 471 -31.77 -15.08 24.80
N PHE A 472 -31.60 -15.77 23.66
CA PHE A 472 -31.47 -15.07 22.39
C PHE A 472 -32.68 -14.15 22.20
N HIS A 473 -32.44 -12.89 21.87
CA HIS A 473 -33.49 -11.89 21.66
C HIS A 473 -33.49 -11.33 20.23
N ALA A 474 -32.48 -11.68 19.43
CA ALA A 474 -32.28 -11.21 18.07
C ALA A 474 -32.01 -12.39 17.09
N PRO A 475 -32.10 -12.17 15.77
CA PRO A 475 -31.87 -13.23 14.78
C PRO A 475 -30.49 -13.87 14.88
N VAL A 476 -30.43 -15.19 14.66
CA VAL A 476 -29.20 -16.00 14.83
C VAL A 476 -28.83 -16.73 13.53
N LEU A 477 -27.54 -16.79 13.23
CA LEU A 477 -26.98 -17.61 12.16
C LEU A 477 -25.94 -18.58 12.72
N TYR A 478 -25.97 -19.83 12.29
CA TYR A 478 -24.89 -20.79 12.45
C TYR A 478 -24.19 -21.02 11.10
N ILE A 479 -22.86 -20.94 11.09
CA ILE A 479 -22.02 -21.31 9.93
C ILE A 479 -21.11 -22.47 10.35
N MET A 480 -21.42 -23.67 9.86
CA MET A 480 -20.80 -24.92 10.34
C MET A 480 -19.99 -25.63 9.26
N GLY A 481 -18.95 -26.34 9.69
CA GLY A 481 -18.03 -27.08 8.83
C GLY A 481 -18.57 -28.42 8.33
N GLY A 482 -19.88 -28.60 8.28
CA GLY A 482 -20.52 -29.87 7.92
C GLY A 482 -20.44 -30.94 9.00
N PRO A 483 -20.92 -32.16 8.70
CA PRO A 483 -20.92 -33.29 9.65
C PRO A 483 -19.54 -33.70 10.16
N SER A 484 -18.47 -33.34 9.44
CA SER A 484 -17.07 -33.57 9.86
C SER A 484 -16.59 -32.60 10.95
N ASP A 485 -17.32 -31.52 11.22
CA ASP A 485 -17.03 -30.57 12.29
C ASP A 485 -17.35 -31.17 13.66
N ILE A 486 -16.39 -31.14 14.59
CA ILE A 486 -16.55 -31.63 15.96
C ILE A 486 -17.68 -30.91 16.73
N ALA A 487 -18.00 -29.68 16.35
CA ALA A 487 -19.07 -28.89 16.96
C ALA A 487 -20.45 -29.14 16.31
N TYR A 488 -20.51 -29.85 15.17
CA TYR A 488 -21.72 -30.06 14.38
C TYR A 488 -22.90 -30.56 15.22
N LYS A 489 -22.70 -31.61 16.01
CA LYS A 489 -23.77 -32.20 16.84
C LYS A 489 -24.31 -31.20 17.87
N ASN A 490 -23.43 -30.39 18.46
CA ASN A 490 -23.82 -29.39 19.46
C ASN A 490 -24.59 -28.24 18.80
N ALA A 491 -24.15 -27.79 17.64
CA ALA A 491 -24.82 -26.73 16.86
C ALA A 491 -26.21 -27.16 16.37
N MET A 492 -26.34 -28.39 15.88
CA MET A 492 -27.64 -28.95 15.47
C MET A 492 -28.59 -29.10 16.66
N ASP A 493 -28.07 -29.51 17.83
CA ASP A 493 -28.84 -29.52 19.07
C ASP A 493 -29.27 -28.10 19.49
N ASP A 494 -28.40 -27.10 19.41
CA ASP A 494 -28.74 -25.70 19.69
C ASP A 494 -29.86 -25.22 18.77
N PHE A 495 -29.72 -25.44 17.47
CA PHE A 495 -30.71 -25.08 16.45
C PHE A 495 -32.06 -25.78 16.65
N SER A 496 -32.06 -27.00 17.18
CA SER A 496 -33.30 -27.71 17.51
C SER A 496 -34.05 -27.09 18.70
N ARG A 497 -33.33 -26.42 19.61
CA ARG A 497 -33.86 -25.86 20.86
C ARG A 497 -34.36 -24.42 20.74
N VAL A 498 -33.91 -23.68 19.73
CA VAL A 498 -34.30 -22.28 19.49
C VAL A 498 -35.57 -22.22 18.65
N ASN A 499 -36.66 -21.74 19.23
CA ASN A 499 -37.99 -21.70 18.60
C ASN A 499 -38.69 -20.32 18.70
N HIS A 500 -37.98 -19.29 19.20
CA HIS A 500 -38.58 -18.00 19.55
C HIS A 500 -37.94 -16.80 18.83
N VAL A 501 -36.79 -16.98 18.17
CA VAL A 501 -36.15 -15.96 17.32
C VAL A 501 -35.86 -16.52 15.93
N PRO A 502 -35.84 -15.69 14.86
CA PRO A 502 -35.44 -16.12 13.54
C PRO A 502 -34.04 -16.74 13.56
N ILE A 503 -33.89 -17.94 13.01
CA ILE A 503 -32.63 -18.67 13.06
C ILE A 503 -32.35 -19.41 11.76
N VAL A 504 -31.09 -19.35 11.32
CA VAL A 504 -30.57 -20.06 10.14
C VAL A 504 -29.42 -20.95 10.56
N MET A 505 -29.39 -22.17 10.04
CA MET A 505 -28.29 -23.12 10.12
C MET A 505 -27.74 -23.33 8.72
N THR A 506 -26.46 -23.05 8.50
CA THR A 506 -25.75 -23.39 7.25
C THR A 506 -24.64 -24.38 7.53
N ASN A 507 -24.44 -25.34 6.61
CA ASN A 507 -23.31 -26.26 6.69
C ASN A 507 -22.61 -26.40 5.34
N PHE A 508 -21.28 -26.38 5.38
CA PHE A 508 -20.38 -26.60 4.25
C PHE A 508 -19.26 -27.53 4.72
N ASP A 509 -19.13 -28.70 4.11
CA ASP A 509 -18.30 -29.79 4.67
C ASP A 509 -16.79 -29.56 4.49
N VAL A 510 -16.20 -28.82 5.43
CA VAL A 510 -14.77 -28.46 5.49
C VAL A 510 -14.14 -28.72 6.85
N GLY A 511 -14.90 -29.28 7.80
CA GLY A 511 -14.44 -29.58 9.14
C GLY A 511 -14.33 -28.35 10.05
N HIS A 512 -13.78 -28.58 11.25
CA HIS A 512 -13.80 -27.60 12.35
C HIS A 512 -13.02 -26.31 12.07
N ALA A 513 -11.96 -26.37 11.25
CA ALA A 513 -11.13 -25.21 10.94
C ALA A 513 -11.82 -24.19 10.02
N GLY A 514 -12.92 -24.57 9.35
CA GLY A 514 -13.65 -23.69 8.44
C GLY A 514 -12.82 -23.20 7.26
N THR A 515 -13.18 -22.04 6.71
CA THR A 515 -12.52 -21.45 5.53
C THR A 515 -11.71 -20.18 5.85
N TYR A 516 -11.59 -19.79 7.12
CA TYR A 516 -11.12 -18.46 7.54
C TYR A 516 -9.72 -18.05 7.06
N ALA A 517 -8.81 -19.02 6.98
CA ALA A 517 -7.43 -18.81 6.54
C ALA A 517 -7.28 -18.83 5.01
N ARG A 518 -8.33 -19.20 4.27
CA ARG A 518 -8.35 -19.09 2.81
C ARG A 518 -8.33 -17.61 2.41
N PRO A 519 -7.92 -17.29 1.18
CA PRO A 519 -8.01 -15.93 0.67
C PRO A 519 -9.38 -15.31 0.94
N HIS A 520 -9.40 -14.14 1.55
CA HIS A 520 -10.61 -13.38 1.91
C HIS A 520 -11.58 -14.17 2.80
N GLY A 521 -11.08 -15.16 3.55
CA GLY A 521 -11.87 -16.04 4.41
C GLY A 521 -12.70 -17.12 3.69
N GLY A 522 -12.54 -17.25 2.37
CA GLY A 522 -13.17 -18.30 1.56
C GLY A 522 -14.71 -18.27 1.59
N GLU A 523 -15.32 -19.44 1.49
CA GLU A 523 -16.76 -19.62 1.27
C GLU A 523 -17.62 -19.17 2.46
N TYR A 524 -17.06 -19.08 3.67
CA TYR A 524 -17.78 -18.54 4.83
C TYR A 524 -18.01 -17.03 4.73
N THR A 525 -17.13 -16.28 4.06
CA THR A 525 -17.20 -14.82 4.04
C THR A 525 -18.42 -14.29 3.29
N PRO A 526 -18.76 -14.78 2.07
CA PRO A 526 -19.99 -14.39 1.40
C PRO A 526 -21.25 -14.66 2.24
N VAL A 527 -21.27 -15.78 2.98
CA VAL A 527 -22.37 -16.15 3.88
C VAL A 527 -22.48 -15.18 5.05
N ALA A 528 -21.36 -14.93 5.74
CA ALA A 528 -21.31 -13.96 6.83
C ALA A 528 -21.71 -12.55 6.37
N LEU A 529 -21.17 -12.09 5.23
CA LEU A 529 -21.47 -10.78 4.67
C LEU A 529 -22.93 -10.63 4.25
N ALA A 530 -23.53 -11.64 3.61
CA ALA A 530 -24.94 -11.62 3.26
C ALA A 530 -25.83 -11.47 4.51
N TRP A 531 -25.53 -12.22 5.56
CA TRP A 531 -26.25 -12.13 6.83
C TRP A 531 -26.10 -10.76 7.51
N LEU A 532 -24.85 -10.30 7.68
CA LEU A 532 -24.57 -9.00 8.31
C LEU A 532 -25.20 -7.85 7.50
N ASN A 533 -25.14 -7.92 6.17
CA ASN A 533 -25.74 -6.91 5.29
C ASN A 533 -27.27 -6.89 5.42
N TRP A 534 -27.89 -8.05 5.56
CA TRP A 534 -29.32 -8.15 5.77
C TRP A 534 -29.75 -7.61 7.14
N GLN A 535 -29.14 -8.12 8.22
CA GLN A 535 -29.56 -7.80 9.59
C GLN A 535 -29.13 -6.39 10.02
N LEU A 536 -27.93 -5.94 9.63
CA LEU A 536 -27.36 -4.70 10.14
C LEU A 536 -27.48 -3.53 9.16
N LYS A 537 -27.39 -3.77 7.85
CA LYS A 537 -27.46 -2.72 6.80
C LYS A 537 -28.82 -2.61 6.11
N GLY A 538 -29.79 -3.45 6.47
CA GLY A 538 -31.12 -3.43 5.89
C GLY A 538 -31.17 -3.84 4.41
N LYS A 539 -30.14 -4.52 3.90
CA LYS A 539 -30.13 -5.03 2.51
C LYS A 539 -31.01 -6.28 2.41
N SER A 540 -32.33 -6.08 2.31
CA SER A 540 -33.34 -7.15 2.25
C SER A 540 -33.06 -8.20 1.18
N GLU A 541 -32.49 -7.81 0.04
CA GLU A 541 -32.13 -8.73 -1.05
C GLU A 541 -31.13 -9.82 -0.63
N ALA A 542 -30.27 -9.54 0.35
CA ALA A 542 -29.32 -10.53 0.85
C ALA A 542 -30.00 -11.69 1.59
N SER A 543 -31.28 -11.54 1.98
CA SER A 543 -32.08 -12.65 2.54
C SER A 543 -32.28 -13.80 1.55
N LYS A 544 -32.21 -13.55 0.23
CA LYS A 544 -32.28 -14.57 -0.83
C LYS A 544 -31.11 -15.55 -0.78
N MET A 545 -30.06 -15.27 -0.02
CA MET A 545 -29.03 -16.28 0.23
C MET A 545 -29.58 -17.44 1.07
N PHE A 546 -30.49 -17.16 2.02
CA PHE A 546 -30.93 -18.10 3.05
C PHE A 546 -32.39 -18.55 2.93
N LEU A 547 -33.27 -17.65 2.45
CA LEU A 547 -34.72 -17.85 2.50
C LEU A 547 -35.33 -18.10 1.12
N GLY A 548 -36.44 -18.83 1.12
CA GLY A 548 -37.29 -19.06 -0.03
C GLY A 548 -36.82 -20.22 -0.92
N GLU A 549 -37.68 -20.62 -1.85
CA GLU A 549 -37.41 -21.69 -2.82
C GLU A 549 -36.24 -21.34 -3.77
N ASP A 550 -35.98 -20.04 -3.95
CA ASP A 550 -34.89 -19.52 -4.75
C ASP A 550 -33.56 -19.29 -4.00
N SER A 551 -33.45 -19.78 -2.75
CA SER A 551 -32.24 -19.62 -1.93
C SER A 551 -30.98 -20.02 -2.69
N THR A 552 -29.98 -19.13 -2.73
CA THR A 552 -28.71 -19.44 -3.43
C THR A 552 -27.94 -20.55 -2.75
N LEU A 553 -27.98 -20.65 -1.41
CA LEU A 553 -27.35 -21.74 -0.68
C LEU A 553 -28.09 -23.07 -0.87
N ALA A 554 -29.42 -23.07 -0.92
CA ALA A 554 -30.18 -24.29 -1.20
C ALA A 554 -29.93 -24.85 -2.61
N LYS A 555 -29.55 -23.99 -3.56
CA LYS A 555 -29.21 -24.36 -4.95
C LYS A 555 -27.76 -24.81 -5.13
N ASP A 556 -26.86 -24.46 -4.22
CA ASP A 556 -25.47 -24.93 -4.26
C ASP A 556 -25.36 -26.30 -3.57
N PRO A 557 -25.04 -27.40 -4.28
CA PRO A 557 -24.98 -28.73 -3.70
C PRO A 557 -23.91 -28.90 -2.62
N LYS A 558 -22.97 -27.96 -2.49
CA LYS A 558 -21.95 -27.97 -1.43
C LYS A 558 -22.47 -27.46 -0.09
N TRP A 559 -23.63 -26.78 -0.10
CA TRP A 559 -24.24 -26.19 1.08
C TRP A 559 -25.50 -26.93 1.49
N THR A 560 -25.73 -26.98 2.80
CA THR A 560 -27.07 -27.21 3.35
C THR A 560 -27.50 -25.98 4.12
N VAL A 561 -28.79 -25.65 4.02
CA VAL A 561 -29.38 -24.52 4.74
C VAL A 561 -30.72 -24.94 5.33
N GLU A 562 -30.90 -24.70 6.62
CA GLU A 562 -32.17 -24.87 7.33
C GLU A 562 -32.54 -23.56 8.02
N THR A 563 -33.82 -23.19 7.97
CA THR A 563 -34.30 -21.93 8.54
C THR A 563 -35.55 -22.14 9.38
N LYS A 564 -35.70 -21.38 10.47
CA LYS A 564 -36.86 -21.43 11.37
C LYS A 564 -37.23 -20.03 11.88
N ASN A 565 -38.49 -19.87 12.27
CA ASN A 565 -39.04 -18.69 12.94
C ASN A 565 -38.93 -17.37 12.12
N PHE A 566 -38.96 -17.45 10.78
CA PHE A 566 -39.10 -16.28 9.91
C PHE A 566 -40.59 -16.00 9.60
N PRO A 567 -41.03 -14.73 9.55
CA PRO A 567 -42.38 -14.39 9.11
C PRO A 567 -42.59 -14.82 7.66
N THR A 568 -43.66 -15.55 7.36
CA THR A 568 -44.01 -15.96 5.99
C THR A 568 -44.31 -14.74 5.12
N GLN A 569 -43.52 -14.53 4.05
CA GLN A 569 -43.78 -13.47 3.07
C GLN A 569 -45.01 -13.80 2.22
N THR A 570 -46.13 -13.11 2.47
CA THR A 570 -47.24 -12.99 1.51
C THR A 570 -47.47 -11.53 1.15
N SER A 571 -47.32 -11.24 -0.16
CA SER A 571 -47.85 -10.09 -0.90
C SER A 571 -47.31 -8.68 -0.57
N LYS A 572 -46.56 -8.10 -1.52
CA LYS A 572 -47.00 -7.01 -2.42
C LYS A 572 -45.78 -6.33 -3.06
N MET A 573 -45.60 -6.58 -4.36
CA MET A 573 -44.95 -5.62 -5.24
C MET A 573 -45.80 -4.34 -5.25
N SER A 574 -45.21 -3.20 -4.88
CA SER A 574 -45.69 -1.90 -5.34
C SER A 574 -44.52 -1.12 -5.91
N SER A 575 -44.66 -0.77 -7.19
CA SER A 575 -43.89 0.16 -7.99
C SER A 575 -43.23 1.32 -7.24
N ALA A 576 -41.91 1.48 -7.42
CA ALA A 576 -41.22 2.76 -7.29
C ALA A 576 -40.15 2.88 -8.41
N SER A 577 -40.13 4.05 -9.05
CA SER A 577 -39.37 4.42 -10.26
C SER A 577 -37.85 4.32 -10.16
N PRO A 578 -37.14 4.26 -11.31
CA PRO A 578 -35.68 4.22 -11.38
C PRO A 578 -35.08 5.61 -11.15
N ALA A 579 -34.80 5.95 -9.89
CA ALA A 579 -34.03 7.13 -9.54
C ALA A 579 -33.40 6.97 -8.14
N ASP A 580 -32.39 6.09 -7.99
CA ASP A 580 -31.42 6.22 -6.89
C ASP A 580 -30.13 5.37 -7.05
N ALA A 581 -29.65 5.20 -8.28
CA ALA A 581 -28.30 4.68 -8.51
C ALA A 581 -27.29 5.85 -8.41
N THR A 582 -26.85 6.18 -7.20
CA THR A 582 -25.70 7.09 -7.02
C THR A 582 -24.40 6.33 -7.27
N VAL A 583 -23.90 6.47 -8.49
CA VAL A 583 -22.56 6.07 -8.95
C VAL A 583 -21.50 6.77 -8.09
N ARG A 584 -20.54 6.04 -7.52
CA ARG A 584 -19.41 6.64 -6.78
C ARG A 584 -18.43 7.25 -7.77
N THR A 585 -18.50 8.57 -7.95
CA THR A 585 -17.64 9.38 -8.82
C THR A 585 -16.48 9.95 -8.00
N GLY A 586 -15.23 9.55 -8.25
CA GLY A 586 -14.09 10.25 -7.62
C GLY A 586 -12.70 9.64 -7.78
N TYR A 587 -12.57 8.32 -7.98
CA TYR A 587 -11.25 7.65 -7.98
C TYR A 587 -11.07 6.66 -9.13
N PRO A 588 -9.83 6.46 -9.61
CA PRO A 588 -9.53 5.45 -10.62
C PRO A 588 -9.84 4.04 -10.08
N PRO A 589 -10.49 3.18 -10.89
CA PRO A 589 -10.79 1.80 -10.52
C PRO A 589 -9.49 1.04 -10.32
N ALA A 590 -9.48 0.14 -9.33
CA ALA A 590 -8.39 -0.81 -9.14
C ALA A 590 -8.30 -1.76 -10.36
N ILE A 591 -7.19 -2.47 -10.49
CA ILE A 591 -7.10 -3.59 -11.43
C ILE A 591 -8.15 -4.65 -11.06
N PRO A 592 -8.80 -5.32 -12.04
CA PRO A 592 -9.82 -6.33 -11.75
C PRO A 592 -9.32 -7.45 -10.83
N HIS A 593 -10.21 -8.00 -10.00
CA HIS A 593 -9.85 -9.05 -9.04
C HIS A 593 -9.21 -10.27 -9.72
N GLY A 594 -8.07 -10.71 -9.19
CA GLY A 594 -7.28 -11.83 -9.72
C GLY A 594 -6.31 -11.46 -10.82
N TRP A 595 -6.33 -10.22 -11.31
CA TRP A 595 -5.29 -9.69 -12.19
C TRP A 595 -4.11 -9.22 -11.35
N SER A 596 -2.94 -9.19 -11.97
CA SER A 596 -1.70 -8.67 -11.37
C SER A 596 -1.07 -7.66 -12.31
N ASP A 597 -0.15 -6.86 -11.81
CA ASP A 597 0.73 -6.02 -12.60
C ASP A 597 2.19 -6.27 -12.23
N GLY A 598 3.10 -5.81 -13.06
CA GLY A 598 4.52 -6.08 -12.86
C GLY A 598 5.42 -5.32 -13.82
N TYR A 599 6.71 -5.42 -13.54
CA TYR A 599 7.74 -4.79 -14.34
C TYR A 599 8.68 -5.84 -14.92
N LEU A 600 9.14 -5.58 -16.14
CA LEU A 600 10.24 -6.28 -16.78
C LEU A 600 11.28 -5.28 -17.25
N TYR A 601 12.55 -5.65 -17.19
CA TYR A 601 13.64 -4.85 -17.74
C TYR A 601 13.96 -5.38 -19.13
N ALA A 602 13.53 -4.65 -20.16
CA ALA A 602 13.70 -5.05 -21.55
C ALA A 602 13.97 -3.83 -22.43
N ASN A 603 14.77 -4.05 -23.49
CA ASN A 603 15.15 -3.01 -24.44
C ASN A 603 15.66 -1.70 -23.77
N GLY A 604 16.46 -1.86 -22.71
CA GLY A 604 17.11 -0.76 -21.99
C GLY A 604 16.21 0.06 -21.06
N ILE A 605 14.96 -0.36 -20.83
CA ILE A 605 14.02 0.33 -19.94
C ILE A 605 13.27 -0.65 -19.03
N ARG A 606 12.61 -0.10 -18.01
CA ARG A 606 11.60 -0.81 -17.25
C ARG A 606 10.24 -0.64 -17.95
N LEU A 607 9.73 -1.75 -18.48
CA LEU A 607 8.39 -1.84 -19.07
C LEU A 607 7.41 -2.40 -18.04
N HIS A 608 6.26 -1.76 -17.94
CA HIS A 608 5.16 -2.19 -17.10
C HIS A 608 4.15 -3.02 -17.90
N TYR A 609 3.55 -4.01 -17.26
CA TYR A 609 2.47 -4.79 -17.82
C TYR A 609 1.44 -5.18 -16.77
N TYR A 610 0.20 -5.35 -17.22
CA TYR A 610 -0.84 -6.06 -16.47
C TYR A 610 -0.94 -7.49 -16.99
N ARG A 611 -1.24 -8.44 -16.13
CA ARG A 611 -1.59 -9.81 -16.48
C ARG A 611 -3.00 -10.07 -15.96
N ALA A 612 -3.85 -10.64 -16.81
CA ALA A 612 -5.14 -11.17 -16.38
C ALA A 612 -4.93 -12.32 -15.38
N VAL A 613 -6.02 -12.97 -14.94
CA VAL A 613 -5.91 -14.14 -14.05
C VAL A 613 -4.89 -15.13 -14.66
N PRO A 614 -3.78 -15.45 -13.95
CA PRO A 614 -2.71 -16.27 -14.52
C PRO A 614 -3.21 -17.62 -15.02
N ALA A 615 -2.98 -17.91 -16.30
CA ALA A 615 -3.46 -19.12 -16.95
C ALA A 615 -2.34 -19.76 -17.79
N ALA A 616 -1.23 -20.15 -17.15
CA ALA A 616 0.00 -20.57 -17.84
C ALA A 616 -0.14 -21.81 -18.75
N ASP A 617 -1.23 -22.57 -18.62
CA ASP A 617 -1.61 -23.70 -19.49
C ASP A 617 -2.35 -23.25 -20.76
N LYS A 618 -2.83 -22.01 -20.81
CA LYS A 618 -3.53 -21.42 -21.93
C LYS A 618 -2.57 -20.73 -22.91
N PRO A 619 -2.97 -20.55 -24.17
CA PRO A 619 -2.14 -19.86 -25.14
C PRO A 619 -1.89 -18.40 -24.71
N PRO A 620 -0.63 -17.91 -24.77
CA PRO A 620 -0.33 -16.56 -24.35
C PRO A 620 -0.80 -15.52 -25.37
N MET A 621 -1.28 -14.39 -24.88
CA MET A 621 -1.72 -13.25 -25.68
C MET A 621 -1.12 -11.96 -25.13
N VAL A 622 -0.54 -11.15 -26.01
CA VAL A 622 0.06 -9.85 -25.65
C VAL A 622 -0.74 -8.73 -26.33
N MET A 623 -1.25 -7.79 -25.54
CA MET A 623 -2.07 -6.68 -25.98
C MET A 623 -1.32 -5.34 -25.85
N VAL A 624 -1.37 -4.53 -26.91
CA VAL A 624 -0.64 -3.24 -27.02
C VAL A 624 -1.62 -2.11 -27.33
N HIS A 625 -1.74 -1.14 -26.42
CA HIS A 625 -2.73 -0.06 -26.49
C HIS A 625 -2.39 1.05 -27.51
N GLY A 626 -3.30 2.02 -27.66
CA GLY A 626 -3.15 3.20 -28.51
C GLY A 626 -2.40 4.38 -27.86
N ILE A 627 -2.08 5.41 -28.66
CA ILE A 627 -1.16 6.53 -28.32
C ILE A 627 -1.50 7.38 -27.09
N THR A 628 -2.71 7.29 -26.52
CA THR A 628 -3.04 8.06 -25.30
C THR A 628 -3.56 7.16 -24.19
N ASP A 629 -3.52 5.85 -24.39
CA ASP A 629 -4.06 4.89 -23.45
C ASP A 629 -2.94 4.20 -22.65
N ASN A 630 -3.33 3.24 -21.82
CA ASN A 630 -2.44 2.35 -21.07
C ASN A 630 -3.02 0.92 -21.19
N GLY A 631 -2.34 -0.08 -20.64
CA GLY A 631 -2.72 -1.49 -20.75
C GLY A 631 -4.13 -1.80 -20.24
N LEU A 632 -4.68 -1.01 -19.31
CA LEU A 632 -6.02 -1.21 -18.78
C LEU A 632 -7.15 -0.77 -19.71
N CYS A 633 -6.87 -0.12 -20.85
CA CYS A 633 -7.91 0.10 -21.86
C CYS A 633 -8.50 -1.22 -22.39
N TRP A 634 -7.77 -2.33 -22.24
CA TRP A 634 -8.21 -3.65 -22.64
C TRP A 634 -9.11 -4.35 -21.61
N ALA A 635 -9.45 -3.70 -20.48
CA ALA A 635 -10.02 -4.38 -19.32
C ALA A 635 -11.28 -5.20 -19.64
N THR A 636 -12.29 -4.57 -20.23
CA THR A 636 -13.58 -5.22 -20.55
C THR A 636 -13.49 -6.26 -21.65
N LEU A 637 -12.58 -6.09 -22.61
CA LEU A 637 -12.30 -7.10 -23.64
C LEU A 637 -11.60 -8.32 -23.04
N THR A 638 -10.58 -8.10 -22.22
CA THR A 638 -9.81 -9.16 -21.57
C THR A 638 -10.67 -9.98 -20.62
N LEU A 639 -11.60 -9.36 -19.88
CA LEU A 639 -12.57 -10.11 -19.05
C LEU A 639 -13.40 -11.13 -19.84
N LYS A 640 -13.60 -10.92 -21.15
CA LYS A 640 -14.33 -11.85 -22.03
C LYS A 640 -13.44 -12.93 -22.67
N LEU A 641 -12.11 -12.76 -22.62
CA LEU A 641 -11.15 -13.65 -23.26
C LEU A 641 -10.29 -14.44 -22.26
N GLN A 642 -10.18 -13.98 -21.02
CA GLN A 642 -9.24 -14.53 -20.01
C GLN A 642 -9.49 -16.00 -19.64
N ASP A 643 -10.69 -16.54 -19.85
CA ASP A 643 -10.97 -17.96 -19.57
C ASP A 643 -10.26 -18.89 -20.56
N ASP A 644 -9.85 -18.35 -21.73
CA ASP A 644 -9.29 -19.10 -22.85
C ASP A 644 -7.81 -18.76 -23.13
N TYR A 645 -7.27 -17.69 -22.57
CA TYR A 645 -5.92 -17.17 -22.88
C TYR A 645 -5.18 -16.65 -21.65
N ASP A 646 -3.85 -16.77 -21.66
CA ASP A 646 -2.97 -16.10 -20.69
C ASP A 646 -2.61 -14.71 -21.19
N ILE A 647 -3.31 -13.68 -20.70
CA ILE A 647 -3.31 -12.36 -21.32
C ILE A 647 -2.40 -11.39 -20.58
N TYR A 648 -1.49 -10.76 -21.31
CA TYR A 648 -0.58 -9.71 -20.87
C TYR A 648 -0.91 -8.41 -21.62
N MET A 649 -1.13 -7.31 -20.90
CA MET A 649 -1.43 -5.99 -21.47
C MET A 649 -0.29 -5.05 -21.13
N LEU A 650 0.49 -4.67 -22.13
CA LEU A 650 1.69 -3.85 -21.93
C LEU A 650 1.33 -2.37 -21.86
N ASP A 651 1.97 -1.64 -20.95
CA ASP A 651 2.11 -0.19 -21.06
C ASP A 651 3.26 0.12 -22.01
N ALA A 652 2.98 0.80 -23.12
CA ALA A 652 4.01 1.21 -24.06
C ALA A 652 4.98 2.21 -23.41
N ARG A 653 6.22 2.26 -23.89
CA ARG A 653 7.20 3.28 -23.48
C ARG A 653 6.58 4.69 -23.52
N GLY A 654 6.80 5.48 -22.47
CA GLY A 654 6.18 6.80 -22.30
C GLY A 654 4.69 6.79 -21.91
N HIS A 655 4.13 5.64 -21.55
CA HIS A 655 2.74 5.50 -21.13
C HIS A 655 2.64 4.69 -19.84
N GLY A 656 1.54 4.90 -19.11
CA GLY A 656 1.22 4.09 -17.94
C GLY A 656 2.30 4.18 -16.88
N LEU A 657 2.84 3.05 -16.45
CA LEU A 657 3.95 2.99 -15.50
C LEU A 657 5.30 2.62 -16.15
N SER A 658 5.36 2.54 -17.48
CA SER A 658 6.60 2.29 -18.23
C SER A 658 7.49 3.52 -18.28
N ASP A 659 8.81 3.32 -18.33
CA ASP A 659 9.78 4.41 -18.41
C ASP A 659 9.62 5.24 -19.71
N LEU A 660 10.21 6.44 -19.69
CA LEU A 660 10.16 7.42 -20.77
C LEU A 660 11.07 7.08 -21.95
N PHE A 661 10.87 7.80 -23.06
CA PHE A 661 11.78 7.75 -24.21
C PHE A 661 13.19 8.24 -23.85
N THR A 662 14.20 7.52 -24.35
CA THR A 662 15.62 7.83 -24.19
C THR A 662 16.21 8.45 -25.47
N ALA A 663 17.41 9.01 -25.37
CA ALA A 663 18.09 9.61 -26.53
C ALA A 663 18.51 8.58 -27.60
N SER A 664 18.59 7.29 -27.25
CA SER A 664 18.92 6.21 -28.18
C SER A 664 17.70 5.64 -28.92
N ASP A 665 16.50 6.12 -28.63
CA ASP A 665 15.28 5.57 -29.20
C ASP A 665 15.10 6.00 -30.67
N ASP A 666 14.68 5.05 -31.50
CA ASP A 666 14.41 5.21 -32.93
C ASP A 666 12.98 4.77 -33.30
N ALA A 667 12.65 4.88 -34.59
CA ALA A 667 11.31 4.57 -35.12
C ALA A 667 10.84 3.12 -34.89
N ASP A 668 11.74 2.22 -34.48
CA ASP A 668 11.47 0.80 -34.29
C ASP A 668 11.41 0.43 -32.79
N THR A 669 11.66 1.39 -31.91
CA THR A 669 11.73 1.21 -30.45
C THR A 669 10.51 0.49 -29.89
N LEU A 670 9.30 0.91 -30.26
CA LEU A 670 8.07 0.31 -29.73
C LEU A 670 7.90 -1.17 -30.17
N ILE A 671 8.42 -1.53 -31.34
CA ILE A 671 8.39 -2.92 -31.82
C ILE A 671 9.42 -3.75 -31.05
N LYS A 672 10.63 -3.20 -30.86
CA LYS A 672 11.70 -3.81 -30.06
C LYS A 672 11.28 -3.99 -28.60
N ASP A 673 10.51 -3.06 -28.04
CA ASP A 673 9.95 -3.16 -26.70
C ASP A 673 9.01 -4.36 -26.57
N VAL A 674 8.07 -4.53 -27.51
CA VAL A 674 7.15 -5.69 -27.51
C VAL A 674 7.92 -6.99 -27.74
N ALA A 675 8.88 -7.01 -28.66
CA ALA A 675 9.70 -8.20 -28.92
C ALA A 675 10.51 -8.62 -27.68
N ALA A 676 11.16 -7.66 -27.02
CA ALA A 676 11.96 -7.90 -25.83
C ALA A 676 11.09 -8.24 -24.60
N ALA A 677 9.87 -7.70 -24.51
CA ALA A 677 8.91 -8.10 -23.49
C ALA A 677 8.44 -9.56 -23.66
N ILE A 678 8.16 -9.99 -24.90
CA ILE A 678 7.80 -11.38 -25.20
C ILE A 678 8.93 -12.33 -24.81
N ASP A 679 10.18 -11.98 -25.12
CA ASP A 679 11.37 -12.74 -24.76
C ASP A 679 11.59 -12.80 -23.24
N ALA A 680 11.52 -11.65 -22.56
CA ALA A 680 11.69 -11.55 -21.10
C ALA A 680 10.61 -12.29 -20.30
N LEU A 681 9.40 -12.39 -20.86
CA LEU A 681 8.30 -13.17 -20.28
C LEU A 681 8.32 -14.65 -20.69
N GLU A 682 9.32 -15.06 -21.48
CA GLU A 682 9.49 -16.42 -22.00
C GLU A 682 8.26 -16.95 -22.76
N LEU A 683 7.51 -16.06 -23.41
CA LEU A 683 6.26 -16.41 -24.09
C LEU A 683 6.55 -17.07 -25.45
N LYS A 684 6.15 -18.33 -25.59
CA LYS A 684 6.33 -19.09 -26.83
C LYS A 684 5.21 -18.79 -27.82
N LYS A 685 5.54 -18.09 -28.90
CA LYS A 685 4.62 -17.77 -30.01
C LYS A 685 3.28 -17.21 -29.52
N PRO A 686 3.25 -16.08 -28.79
CA PRO A 686 1.99 -15.49 -28.36
C PRO A 686 1.15 -14.97 -29.52
N ILE A 687 -0.15 -14.83 -29.29
CA ILE A 687 -1.02 -14.02 -30.15
C ILE A 687 -0.75 -12.55 -29.79
N VAL A 688 -0.45 -11.71 -30.78
CA VAL A 688 -0.21 -10.28 -30.53
C VAL A 688 -1.39 -9.46 -31.04
N VAL A 689 -1.92 -8.61 -30.17
CA VAL A 689 -3.10 -7.78 -30.41
C VAL A 689 -2.73 -6.33 -30.20
N GLY A 690 -3.11 -5.46 -31.13
CA GLY A 690 -2.81 -4.04 -31.02
C GLY A 690 -3.99 -3.16 -31.42
N HIS A 691 -4.14 -2.00 -30.80
CA HIS A 691 -5.12 -0.97 -31.18
C HIS A 691 -4.44 0.34 -31.59
N SER A 692 -4.90 0.97 -32.67
CA SER A 692 -4.39 2.26 -33.13
C SER A 692 -2.85 2.25 -33.32
N MET A 693 -2.09 3.05 -32.56
CA MET A 693 -0.62 2.97 -32.51
C MET A 693 -0.11 1.56 -32.19
N GLY A 694 -0.75 0.86 -31.24
CA GLY A 694 -0.45 -0.53 -30.94
C GLY A 694 -0.75 -1.47 -32.10
N ALA A 695 -1.79 -1.21 -32.90
CA ALA A 695 -2.09 -2.00 -34.10
C ALA A 695 -0.97 -1.90 -35.14
N HIS A 696 -0.41 -0.69 -35.33
CA HIS A 696 0.78 -0.49 -36.15
C HIS A 696 2.03 -1.17 -35.58
N THR A 697 2.19 -1.13 -34.26
CA THR A 697 3.30 -1.77 -33.56
C THR A 697 3.29 -3.29 -33.77
N VAL A 698 2.15 -3.96 -33.55
CA VAL A 698 2.04 -5.41 -33.78
C VAL A 698 2.05 -5.80 -35.26
N MET A 699 1.59 -4.91 -36.15
CA MET A 699 1.69 -5.10 -37.60
C MET A 699 3.16 -5.17 -38.03
N ARG A 700 3.97 -4.20 -37.61
CA ARG A 700 5.41 -4.19 -37.92
C ARG A 700 6.17 -5.31 -37.20
N LEU A 701 5.79 -5.62 -35.95
CA LEU A 701 6.32 -6.79 -35.23
C LEU A 701 6.14 -8.08 -36.04
N GLY A 702 4.95 -8.33 -36.57
CA GLY A 702 4.68 -9.51 -37.40
C GLY A 702 5.42 -9.54 -38.73
N ALA A 703 5.81 -8.37 -39.26
CA ALA A 703 6.58 -8.26 -40.49
C ALA A 703 8.09 -8.43 -40.27
N GLU A 704 8.62 -7.91 -39.16
CA GLU A 704 10.07 -7.88 -38.86
C GLU A 704 10.52 -9.07 -38.03
N TYR A 705 9.61 -9.65 -37.24
CA TYR A 705 9.84 -10.82 -36.39
C TYR A 705 8.81 -11.92 -36.72
N PRO A 706 8.81 -12.46 -37.95
CA PRO A 706 7.74 -13.33 -38.46
C PRO A 706 7.56 -14.64 -37.68
N ASP A 707 8.59 -15.09 -36.96
CA ASP A 707 8.56 -16.31 -36.15
C ASP A 707 8.12 -16.09 -34.69
N LEU A 708 8.03 -14.82 -34.26
CA LEU A 708 7.82 -14.47 -32.86
C LEU A 708 6.37 -14.67 -32.40
N ALA A 709 5.39 -14.40 -33.26
CA ALA A 709 3.97 -14.48 -32.92
C ALA A 709 3.28 -15.69 -33.56
N LYS A 710 2.22 -16.20 -32.93
CA LYS A 710 1.33 -17.20 -33.53
C LYS A 710 0.31 -16.57 -34.49
N ALA A 711 -0.15 -15.36 -34.17
CA ALA A 711 -1.09 -14.60 -35.00
C ALA A 711 -0.99 -13.10 -34.66
N VAL A 712 -1.39 -12.25 -35.60
CA VAL A 712 -1.37 -10.78 -35.46
C VAL A 712 -2.77 -10.21 -35.63
N ILE A 713 -3.26 -9.49 -34.61
CA ILE A 713 -4.60 -8.89 -34.62
C ILE A 713 -4.47 -7.37 -34.50
N MET A 714 -5.03 -6.64 -35.46
CA MET A 714 -4.89 -5.19 -35.62
C MET A 714 -6.26 -4.51 -35.55
N LEU A 715 -6.49 -3.77 -34.46
CA LEU A 715 -7.71 -3.01 -34.23
C LEU A 715 -7.52 -1.56 -34.70
N ASP A 716 -8.28 -1.23 -35.73
CA ASP A 716 -8.34 0.06 -36.41
C ASP A 716 -7.00 0.69 -36.82
N PRO A 717 -6.08 -0.05 -37.49
CA PRO A 717 -4.87 0.56 -38.04
C PRO A 717 -5.23 1.58 -39.13
N LEU A 718 -4.33 2.53 -39.37
CA LEU A 718 -4.34 3.31 -40.61
C LEU A 718 -3.82 2.42 -41.75
N LEU A 719 -4.52 2.41 -42.87
CA LEU A 719 -4.11 1.69 -44.08
C LEU A 719 -3.78 2.71 -45.17
N GLU A 720 -2.62 2.57 -45.81
CA GLU A 720 -2.23 3.44 -46.92
C GLU A 720 -3.18 3.26 -48.11
N GLY A 721 -3.59 4.37 -48.74
CA GLY A 721 -4.55 4.40 -49.86
C GLY A 721 -5.89 5.07 -49.57
N ALA A 722 -6.32 5.19 -48.29
CA ALA A 722 -7.65 5.70 -47.93
C ALA A 722 -7.75 7.24 -47.73
N ARG A 723 -6.67 8.02 -47.89
CA ARG A 723 -6.67 9.48 -47.62
C ARG A 723 -6.21 10.41 -48.73
N ASN A 724 -6.00 9.91 -49.96
CA ASN A 724 -5.46 10.73 -51.06
C ASN A 724 -6.41 10.95 -52.25
N ARG A 725 -7.73 11.09 -52.01
CA ARG A 725 -8.64 11.72 -53.01
C ARG A 725 -9.67 12.66 -52.36
N GLY A 726 -9.29 13.95 -52.31
CA GLY A 726 -10.18 15.10 -52.57
C GLY A 726 -11.23 15.49 -51.53
N GLY A 727 -10.97 16.58 -50.79
CA GLY A 727 -12.02 17.32 -50.08
C GLY A 727 -11.48 18.44 -49.20
N GLN A 728 -11.31 19.63 -49.77
CA GLN A 728 -10.98 20.86 -49.04
C GLN A 728 -11.79 21.00 -47.75
N ARG A 729 -11.11 21.28 -46.62
CA ARG A 729 -11.74 21.87 -45.44
C ARG A 729 -12.23 23.27 -45.82
N GLY A 730 -13.44 23.34 -46.38
CA GLY A 730 -14.17 24.58 -46.57
C GLY A 730 -14.52 25.19 -45.22
N SER A 731 -13.93 26.34 -44.94
CA SER A 731 -14.29 27.24 -43.86
C SER A 731 -15.80 27.48 -43.82
N ARG A 732 -16.48 27.03 -42.76
CA ARG A 732 -17.78 27.60 -42.38
C ARG A 732 -17.55 28.69 -41.35
N GLN A 733 -17.29 29.89 -41.86
CA GLN A 733 -17.73 31.14 -41.23
C GLN A 733 -19.25 31.05 -41.01
N ARG A 734 -19.71 31.26 -39.78
CA ARG A 734 -21.08 31.75 -39.54
C ARG A 734 -20.98 33.17 -39.02
N ARG A 735 -21.49 34.08 -39.86
CA ARG A 735 -21.68 35.50 -39.64
C ARG A 735 -22.64 35.75 -38.47
N SER A 736 -22.32 36.81 -37.73
CA SER A 736 -23.19 37.60 -36.89
C SER A 736 -24.21 38.38 -37.73
N GLU A 737 -25.44 38.46 -37.23
CA GLU A 737 -26.49 39.50 -37.37
C GLU A 737 -27.87 38.81 -37.35
N ASP A 738 -28.57 38.82 -36.21
CA ASP A 738 -29.63 39.80 -35.95
C ASP A 738 -30.34 39.60 -34.59
N GLY A 739 -30.69 40.74 -33.97
CA GLY A 739 -31.81 41.03 -33.05
C GLY A 739 -32.33 40.06 -31.98
N THR A 740 -32.26 40.52 -30.71
CA THR A 740 -33.19 40.28 -29.57
C THR A 740 -33.29 38.83 -29.05
N ASP A 741 -33.02 38.49 -27.79
CA ASP A 741 -33.68 38.96 -26.57
C ASP A 741 -32.91 38.45 -25.33
N ARG A 742 -33.19 39.03 -24.17
CA ARG A 742 -32.53 38.82 -22.87
C ARG A 742 -32.59 37.37 -22.38
N GLN A 743 -31.44 36.81 -21.99
CA GLN A 743 -31.42 35.87 -20.85
C GLN A 743 -30.09 35.93 -20.09
N ALA A 744 -30.24 36.14 -18.79
CA ALA A 744 -29.23 36.36 -17.79
C ALA A 744 -28.32 35.13 -17.54
N ASP A 745 -27.15 35.42 -16.96
CA ASP A 745 -26.27 34.55 -16.18
C ASP A 745 -26.26 33.05 -16.52
N ARG A 746 -25.24 32.64 -17.30
CA ARG A 746 -24.63 31.31 -17.16
C ARG A 746 -23.11 31.40 -17.23
N PRO A 747 -22.37 30.80 -16.27
CA PRO A 747 -20.92 30.75 -16.33
C PRO A 747 -20.45 29.83 -17.48
N LYS A 748 -19.53 30.31 -18.32
CA LYS A 748 -18.87 29.51 -19.37
C LYS A 748 -17.87 28.55 -18.70
N THR A 749 -18.22 27.29 -18.54
CA THR A 749 -17.28 26.23 -18.14
C THR A 749 -16.22 26.04 -19.23
N LYS A 750 -14.92 26.20 -18.91
CA LYS A 750 -13.80 25.81 -19.79
C LYS A 750 -13.92 24.31 -20.11
N ARG A 751 -13.95 23.94 -21.40
CA ARG A 751 -14.05 22.53 -21.83
C ARG A 751 -12.66 21.90 -21.78
N LEU A 752 -12.49 20.79 -21.04
CA LEU A 752 -11.22 20.06 -20.97
C LEU A 752 -10.78 19.55 -22.35
N THR A 753 -9.50 19.76 -22.69
CA THR A 753 -8.87 19.33 -23.94
C THR A 753 -7.82 18.28 -23.66
N VAL A 754 -7.95 17.10 -24.26
CA VAL A 754 -6.94 16.03 -24.18
C VAL A 754 -6.13 16.07 -25.47
N SER A 755 -4.82 16.28 -25.37
CA SER A 755 -3.91 16.32 -26.50
C SER A 755 -3.14 15.01 -26.65
N MET A 756 -2.91 14.60 -27.90
CA MET A 756 -2.03 13.48 -28.23
C MET A 756 -0.55 13.90 -28.25
N PHE A 757 -0.27 15.20 -28.38
CA PHE A 757 1.06 15.79 -28.43
C PHE A 757 1.02 17.22 -27.86
N GLY A 758 2.00 17.59 -27.06
CA GLY A 758 2.09 18.93 -26.48
C GLY A 758 3.46 19.15 -25.84
N SER A 759 3.71 20.36 -25.35
CA SER A 759 4.87 20.59 -24.49
C SER A 759 4.76 19.77 -23.20
N ALA A 760 5.87 19.59 -22.49
CA ALA A 760 5.86 18.94 -21.19
C ALA A 760 4.85 19.59 -20.23
N GLU A 761 4.75 20.92 -20.25
CA GLU A 761 3.78 21.68 -19.45
C GLU A 761 2.33 21.38 -19.86
N GLU A 762 2.05 21.26 -21.16
CA GLU A 762 0.69 20.95 -21.65
C GLU A 762 0.26 19.53 -21.25
N LEU A 763 1.14 18.55 -21.37
CA LEU A 763 0.86 17.16 -21.01
C LEU A 763 0.76 16.98 -19.49
N VAL A 764 1.63 17.63 -18.71
CA VAL A 764 1.53 17.65 -17.24
C VAL A 764 0.24 18.34 -16.79
N ALA A 765 -0.17 19.44 -17.43
CA ALA A 765 -1.42 20.11 -17.12
C ALA A 765 -2.64 19.21 -17.40
N GLN A 766 -2.61 18.42 -18.48
CA GLN A 766 -3.61 17.40 -18.75
C GLN A 766 -3.63 16.32 -17.67
N ASN A 767 -2.46 15.82 -17.26
CA ASN A 767 -2.35 14.77 -16.24
C ASN A 767 -2.94 15.22 -14.89
N ASN A 768 -2.94 16.53 -14.63
CA ASN A 768 -3.50 17.16 -13.45
C ASN A 768 -5.00 17.47 -13.53
N TYR A 769 -5.70 17.14 -14.63
CA TYR A 769 -7.16 17.27 -14.67
C TYR A 769 -7.84 16.43 -13.58
N PRO A 770 -8.92 16.94 -12.95
CA PRO A 770 -9.71 16.16 -12.01
C PRO A 770 -10.21 14.86 -12.65
N PHE A 771 -10.08 13.75 -11.92
CA PHE A 771 -10.40 12.43 -12.45
C PHE A 771 -11.88 12.30 -12.82
N ASP A 772 -12.76 12.82 -11.98
CA ASP A 772 -14.21 12.87 -12.21
C ASP A 772 -14.60 13.71 -13.43
N GLU A 773 -13.90 14.83 -13.68
CA GLU A 773 -14.13 15.64 -14.90
C GLU A 773 -13.69 14.92 -16.18
N LEU A 774 -12.59 14.14 -16.12
CA LEU A 774 -12.16 13.27 -17.20
C LEU A 774 -13.17 12.14 -17.45
N VAL A 775 -13.65 11.47 -16.40
CA VAL A 775 -14.72 10.45 -16.52
C VAL A 775 -15.98 11.07 -17.12
N ALA A 776 -16.40 12.24 -16.64
CA ALA A 776 -17.56 12.95 -17.17
C ALA A 776 -17.35 13.37 -18.64
N LYS A 777 -16.12 13.72 -19.03
CA LYS A 777 -15.77 13.99 -20.43
C LYS A 777 -15.92 12.72 -21.28
N CYS A 778 -15.35 11.59 -20.86
CA CYS A 778 -15.52 10.32 -21.58
C CYS A 778 -16.99 9.96 -21.72
N ARG A 779 -17.77 10.03 -20.64
CA ARG A 779 -19.19 9.69 -20.66
C ARG A 779 -20.01 10.56 -21.63
N ARG A 780 -19.62 11.82 -21.81
CA ARG A 780 -20.25 12.72 -22.80
C ARG A 780 -19.81 12.42 -24.23
N ASP A 781 -18.53 12.18 -24.44
CA ASP A 781 -17.95 12.04 -25.78
C ASP A 781 -18.14 10.61 -26.34
N SER A 782 -18.27 9.62 -25.45
CA SER A 782 -18.37 8.18 -25.73
C SER A 782 -19.54 7.53 -24.96
N PRO A 783 -20.81 7.86 -25.28
CA PRO A 783 -21.97 7.40 -24.51
C PRO A 783 -22.25 5.89 -24.60
N LYS A 784 -21.62 5.19 -25.56
CA LYS A 784 -21.75 3.74 -25.74
C LYS A 784 -20.84 2.93 -24.82
N TRP A 785 -19.86 3.56 -24.19
CA TRP A 785 -18.85 2.85 -23.39
C TRP A 785 -19.39 2.47 -22.01
N ASP A 786 -18.88 1.36 -21.48
CA ASP A 786 -19.11 1.02 -20.09
C ASP A 786 -18.58 2.15 -19.17
N PHE A 787 -19.19 2.29 -18.00
CA PHE A 787 -18.71 3.27 -17.03
C PHE A 787 -17.26 2.98 -16.62
N VAL A 788 -16.90 1.71 -16.44
CA VAL A 788 -15.54 1.31 -16.04
C VAL A 788 -14.51 1.61 -17.13
N ASP A 789 -14.87 1.45 -18.41
CA ASP A 789 -14.01 1.81 -19.54
C ASP A 789 -13.72 3.31 -19.57
N CYS A 790 -14.73 4.13 -19.26
CA CYS A 790 -14.52 5.57 -19.12
C CYS A 790 -13.63 5.94 -17.92
N GLN A 791 -13.61 5.11 -16.88
CA GLN A 791 -12.71 5.30 -15.75
C GLN A 791 -11.27 4.89 -16.07
N TYR A 792 -11.04 3.78 -16.77
CA TYR A 792 -9.70 3.40 -17.24
C TYR A 792 -9.17 4.37 -18.31
N TRP A 793 -10.04 4.88 -19.19
CA TRP A 793 -9.69 5.97 -20.10
C TRP A 793 -9.28 7.24 -19.35
N ALA A 794 -9.98 7.59 -18.27
CA ALA A 794 -9.60 8.74 -17.46
C ALA A 794 -8.26 8.54 -16.75
N LEU A 795 -7.99 7.31 -16.27
CA LEU A 795 -6.71 6.95 -15.66
C LEU A 795 -5.57 7.06 -16.67
N SER A 796 -5.78 6.58 -17.91
CA SER A 796 -4.76 6.63 -18.95
C SER A 796 -4.36 8.07 -19.30
N LYS A 797 -5.30 9.03 -19.26
CA LYS A 797 -4.97 10.45 -19.48
C LYS A 797 -4.20 11.09 -18.35
N LYS A 798 -4.20 10.50 -17.15
CA LYS A 798 -3.36 10.94 -16.01
C LYS A 798 -1.97 10.30 -16.01
N GLN A 799 -1.83 9.17 -16.71
CA GLN A 799 -0.58 8.42 -16.85
C GLN A 799 -0.03 8.50 -18.28
N TYR A 800 -0.40 9.55 -19.01
CA TYR A 800 0.17 9.79 -20.32
C TYR A 800 1.39 10.69 -20.16
N HIS A 801 2.58 10.12 -20.34
CA HIS A 801 3.82 10.89 -20.32
C HIS A 801 4.20 11.37 -21.72
N GLY A 802 3.81 10.61 -22.74
CA GLY A 802 3.93 10.99 -24.14
C GLY A 802 5.37 11.30 -24.57
N ALA A 803 5.48 12.04 -25.67
CA ALA A 803 6.73 12.54 -26.20
C ALA A 803 6.81 14.05 -25.97
N TYR A 804 7.75 14.50 -25.13
CA TYR A 804 7.93 15.91 -24.76
C TYR A 804 8.63 16.75 -25.83
N SER A 805 9.16 16.12 -26.88
CA SER A 805 9.78 16.79 -28.04
C SER A 805 9.22 16.26 -29.37
N ARG A 806 9.43 17.03 -30.45
CA ARG A 806 9.03 16.61 -31.80
C ARG A 806 9.80 15.37 -32.26
N GLU A 807 11.06 15.27 -31.85
CA GLU A 807 11.94 14.14 -32.14
C GLU A 807 11.41 12.88 -31.44
N GLN A 808 11.09 12.97 -30.14
CA GLN A 808 10.46 11.87 -29.40
C GLN A 808 9.09 11.50 -30.00
N PHE A 809 8.33 12.49 -30.49
CA PHE A 809 7.03 12.22 -31.11
C PHE A 809 7.20 11.50 -32.45
N ALA A 810 8.24 11.85 -33.22
CA ALA A 810 8.60 11.15 -34.44
C ALA A 810 9.09 9.71 -34.18
N VAL A 811 9.77 9.47 -33.05
CA VAL A 811 10.15 8.14 -32.55
C VAL A 811 8.89 7.33 -32.19
N MET A 812 8.03 7.88 -31.34
CA MET A 812 6.78 7.22 -30.90
C MET A 812 5.86 6.88 -32.07
N THR A 813 5.71 7.77 -33.04
CA THR A 813 4.90 7.55 -34.25
C THR A 813 5.66 6.80 -35.36
N GLY A 814 6.92 6.46 -35.15
CA GLY A 814 7.75 5.71 -36.10
C GLY A 814 7.18 4.34 -36.44
N ALA A 815 6.58 3.66 -35.46
CA ALA A 815 5.88 2.38 -35.66
C ALA A 815 4.72 2.48 -36.66
N MET A 816 4.16 3.67 -36.90
CA MET A 816 3.07 3.89 -37.85
C MET A 816 3.53 3.97 -39.31
N ARG A 817 4.85 3.96 -39.56
CA ARG A 817 5.42 3.91 -40.91
C ARG A 817 5.42 2.47 -41.41
N ILE A 818 4.28 2.02 -41.91
CA ILE A 818 4.03 0.60 -42.17
C ILE A 818 4.68 0.07 -43.45
N GLY A 819 4.94 0.90 -44.47
CA GLY A 819 5.55 0.44 -45.72
C GLY A 819 4.88 -0.83 -46.30
N ASP A 820 5.68 -1.84 -46.62
CA ASP A 820 5.24 -3.14 -47.11
C ASP A 820 4.94 -4.17 -46.01
N SER A 821 4.79 -3.76 -44.74
CA SER A 821 4.65 -4.67 -43.58
C SER A 821 3.50 -5.68 -43.75
N LEU A 822 2.35 -5.27 -44.29
CA LEU A 822 1.21 -6.17 -44.52
C LEU A 822 1.57 -7.36 -45.42
N GLN A 823 2.47 -7.18 -46.39
CA GLN A 823 2.90 -8.24 -47.31
C GLN A 823 3.86 -9.23 -46.65
N LYS A 824 4.53 -8.80 -45.59
CA LYS A 824 5.58 -9.54 -44.88
C LYS A 824 5.05 -10.37 -43.72
N ILE A 825 3.83 -10.10 -43.23
CA ILE A 825 3.19 -10.91 -42.20
C ILE A 825 2.84 -12.28 -42.79
N SER A 826 3.56 -13.33 -42.34
CA SER A 826 3.39 -14.72 -42.80
C SER A 826 2.42 -15.54 -41.94
N VAL A 827 2.17 -15.11 -40.71
CA VAL A 827 1.27 -15.76 -39.75
C VAL A 827 -0.19 -15.33 -39.97
N PRO A 828 -1.19 -16.09 -39.48
CA PRO A 828 -2.58 -15.66 -39.52
C PRO A 828 -2.78 -14.24 -38.99
N ALA A 829 -3.47 -13.40 -39.76
CA ALA A 829 -3.67 -12.00 -39.44
C ALA A 829 -5.14 -11.58 -39.52
N LEU A 830 -5.57 -10.72 -38.59
CA LEU A 830 -6.91 -10.13 -38.59
C LEU A 830 -6.82 -8.61 -38.47
N ILE A 831 -7.47 -7.89 -39.38
CA ILE A 831 -7.73 -6.46 -39.27
C ILE A 831 -9.21 -6.25 -38.91
N LEU A 832 -9.46 -5.65 -37.75
CA LEU A 832 -10.76 -5.13 -37.35
C LEU A 832 -10.79 -3.64 -37.64
N LYS A 833 -11.70 -3.17 -38.47
CA LYS A 833 -11.78 -1.76 -38.86
C LYS A 833 -13.09 -1.12 -38.38
N THR A 834 -13.02 0.14 -37.97
CA THR A 834 -14.18 0.99 -37.69
C THR A 834 -15.15 1.02 -38.88
N ASP A 835 -16.39 1.42 -38.64
CA ASP A 835 -17.36 1.65 -39.71
C ASP A 835 -16.84 2.71 -40.72
N ALA A 836 -17.14 2.49 -41.99
CA ALA A 836 -16.62 3.28 -43.09
C ALA A 836 -17.59 3.28 -44.28
N SER A 837 -17.48 4.32 -45.12
CA SER A 837 -18.26 4.40 -46.37
C SER A 837 -17.94 3.24 -47.31
N PRO A 838 -18.83 2.88 -48.25
CA PRO A 838 -18.56 1.81 -49.22
C PRO A 838 -17.23 1.98 -49.98
N ASP A 839 -16.88 3.22 -50.35
CA ASP A 839 -15.62 3.52 -51.04
C ASP A 839 -14.40 3.31 -50.14
N ASP A 840 -14.48 3.74 -48.88
CA ASP A 840 -13.43 3.51 -47.89
C ASP A 840 -13.28 2.02 -47.56
N ARG A 841 -14.40 1.28 -47.43
CA ARG A 841 -14.37 -0.18 -47.22
C ARG A 841 -13.66 -0.87 -48.37
N LYS A 842 -13.94 -0.47 -49.61
CA LYS A 842 -13.26 -0.98 -50.80
C LYS A 842 -11.75 -0.69 -50.73
N ALA A 843 -11.34 0.54 -50.45
CA ALA A 843 -9.92 0.90 -50.30
C ALA A 843 -9.23 0.10 -49.18
N HIS A 844 -9.90 -0.10 -48.04
CA HIS A 844 -9.39 -0.94 -46.95
C HIS A 844 -9.21 -2.40 -47.37
N HIS A 845 -10.17 -2.98 -48.10
CA HIS A 845 -10.05 -4.35 -48.63
C HIS A 845 -8.96 -4.48 -49.69
N GLU A 846 -8.77 -3.47 -50.55
CA GLU A 846 -7.66 -3.42 -51.49
C GLU A 846 -6.30 -3.40 -50.76
N ALA A 847 -6.14 -2.57 -49.72
CA ALA A 847 -4.93 -2.56 -48.91
C ALA A 847 -4.70 -3.91 -48.17
N ALA A 848 -5.76 -4.49 -47.61
CA ALA A 848 -5.70 -5.76 -46.90
C ALA A 848 -5.41 -6.97 -47.81
N SER A 849 -5.67 -6.88 -49.12
CA SER A 849 -5.35 -7.93 -50.10
C SER A 849 -3.86 -8.22 -50.23
N ALA A 850 -3.02 -7.32 -49.71
CA ALA A 850 -1.58 -7.51 -49.59
C ALA A 850 -1.18 -8.61 -48.58
N MET A 851 -2.04 -8.95 -47.62
CA MET A 851 -1.75 -9.98 -46.62
C MET A 851 -1.85 -11.38 -47.23
N GLN A 852 -0.86 -12.23 -46.96
CA GLN A 852 -0.82 -13.61 -47.47
C GLN A 852 -1.84 -14.52 -46.76
N ASN A 853 -2.02 -14.32 -45.46
CA ASN A 853 -2.91 -15.10 -44.60
C ASN A 853 -3.73 -14.18 -43.69
N GLY A 854 -4.44 -13.23 -44.29
CA GLY A 854 -5.10 -12.15 -43.57
C GLY A 854 -6.59 -12.01 -43.89
N LYS A 855 -7.37 -11.58 -42.90
CA LYS A 855 -8.77 -11.18 -43.07
C LYS A 855 -8.97 -9.74 -42.60
N LEU A 856 -9.80 -8.98 -43.31
CA LEU A 856 -10.29 -7.69 -42.84
C LEU A 856 -11.80 -7.76 -42.59
N VAL A 857 -12.24 -7.25 -41.44
CA VAL A 857 -13.65 -7.15 -41.06
C VAL A 857 -13.96 -5.74 -40.55
N HIS A 858 -14.95 -5.08 -41.16
CA HIS A 858 -15.51 -3.84 -40.63
C HIS A 858 -16.52 -4.15 -39.53
N ILE A 859 -16.48 -3.36 -38.45
CA ILE A 859 -17.46 -3.41 -37.36
C ILE A 859 -18.43 -2.25 -37.55
N ASP A 860 -19.62 -2.58 -38.05
CA ASP A 860 -20.67 -1.61 -38.33
C ASP A 860 -21.04 -0.80 -37.07
N ASN A 861 -21.27 0.50 -37.22
CA ASN A 861 -21.57 1.46 -36.15
C ASN A 861 -20.50 1.63 -35.05
N ALA A 862 -19.31 1.03 -35.20
CA ALA A 862 -18.17 1.31 -34.35
C ALA A 862 -17.45 2.58 -34.79
N GLY A 863 -16.85 3.28 -33.81
CA GLY A 863 -15.83 4.30 -34.04
C GLY A 863 -14.42 3.72 -33.91
N HIS A 864 -13.45 4.61 -33.70
CA HIS A 864 -12.02 4.24 -33.60
C HIS A 864 -11.73 3.23 -32.48
N ASN A 865 -12.50 3.26 -31.39
CA ASN A 865 -12.31 2.41 -30.23
C ASN A 865 -13.28 1.23 -30.28
N LEU A 866 -13.20 0.45 -31.35
CA LEU A 866 -14.17 -0.62 -31.67
C LEU A 866 -14.34 -1.68 -30.58
N HIS A 867 -13.33 -1.88 -29.73
CA HIS A 867 -13.41 -2.76 -28.57
C HIS A 867 -14.28 -2.20 -27.42
N HIS A 868 -14.55 -0.89 -27.41
CA HIS A 868 -15.53 -0.25 -26.52
C HIS A 868 -16.83 0.09 -27.25
N ASP A 869 -16.75 0.63 -28.47
CA ASP A 869 -17.91 1.14 -29.22
C ASP A 869 -18.91 0.05 -29.62
N GLN A 870 -18.40 -1.15 -29.91
CA GLN A 870 -19.17 -2.34 -30.33
C GLN A 870 -18.56 -3.61 -29.72
N LEU A 871 -18.32 -3.61 -28.40
CA LEU A 871 -17.62 -4.68 -27.68
C LEU A 871 -18.10 -6.09 -28.05
N ASN A 872 -19.42 -6.34 -28.02
CA ASN A 872 -19.97 -7.67 -28.31
C ASN A 872 -19.65 -8.13 -29.74
N ARG A 873 -19.84 -7.24 -30.73
CA ARG A 873 -19.57 -7.57 -32.13
C ARG A 873 -18.07 -7.76 -32.38
N THR A 874 -17.24 -6.95 -31.74
CA THR A 874 -15.77 -7.13 -31.75
C THR A 874 -15.38 -8.49 -31.17
N CYS A 875 -15.97 -8.89 -30.03
CA CYS A 875 -15.69 -10.18 -29.40
C CYS A 875 -16.13 -11.36 -30.27
N GLU A 876 -17.28 -11.27 -30.94
CA GLU A 876 -17.75 -12.30 -31.88
C GLU A 876 -16.74 -12.53 -33.01
N VAL A 877 -16.28 -11.45 -33.65
CA VAL A 877 -15.33 -11.55 -34.77
C VAL A 877 -13.96 -12.04 -34.30
N LEU A 878 -13.49 -11.57 -33.13
CA LEU A 878 -12.26 -12.07 -32.52
C LEU A 878 -12.35 -13.56 -32.21
N SER A 879 -13.42 -14.01 -31.55
CA SER A 879 -13.60 -15.41 -31.17
C SER A 879 -13.65 -16.33 -32.39
N GLN A 880 -14.32 -15.90 -33.46
CA GLN A 880 -14.35 -16.62 -34.73
C GLN A 880 -12.93 -16.78 -35.31
N PHE A 881 -12.15 -15.70 -35.40
CA PHE A 881 -10.78 -15.78 -35.91
C PHE A 881 -9.88 -16.63 -35.01
N LEU A 882 -9.94 -16.41 -33.69
CA LEU A 882 -9.12 -17.10 -32.71
C LEU A 882 -9.38 -18.61 -32.71
N SER A 883 -10.62 -19.05 -32.91
CA SER A 883 -10.97 -20.47 -33.02
C SER A 883 -10.26 -21.18 -34.17
N THR A 884 -10.03 -20.49 -35.30
CA THR A 884 -9.33 -21.06 -36.48
C THR A 884 -7.83 -21.28 -36.26
N LEU A 885 -7.25 -20.77 -35.16
CA LEU A 885 -5.82 -20.94 -34.86
C LEU A 885 -5.47 -22.30 -34.21
N TYR A 886 -6.49 -23.08 -33.85
CA TYR A 886 -6.36 -24.36 -33.14
C TYR A 886 -7.13 -25.51 -33.81
N GLU A 887 -7.75 -25.23 -34.95
CA GLU A 887 -8.20 -26.22 -35.94
C GLU A 887 -7.00 -26.69 -36.77
#